data_AF-A0AAV5QEF3-F1
#
_entry.id   AF-A0AAV5QEF3-F1
#
_cell.length_a   1.000
_cell.length_b   1.000
_cell.length_c   1.000
_cell.angle_alpha   90.00
_cell.angle_beta   90.00
_cell.angle_gamma   90.00
#
_symmetry.space_group_name_H-M   'P 1'
#
loop_
_entity.id
_entity.type
_entity.pdbx_description
1 polymer ?
#
loop_
_entity_poly.entity_id
_entity_poly.type
_entity_poly.pdbx_seq_one_letter_code
_entity_poly.pdbx_strand_id
1 'polypeptide(L)'
;MFEFTSLVPPEQLDNARIRASLFNFQNDIRVLADPGWDTVSDLTHIESVLNSIDLILLSHASMPFIGAFAYLYKKNPGAMRSIPVYTTAPVANLGKIETMESYRVSGLVGPVVDYQLEMADIEEAFDSVTLIKHNQSTIFKGKQDSITITAINAGHSLGGIIWLFNKSSEKIIYAPAWNHSKDSYLEGAKILQENGNPVPLLSRPSVMITSAMIGSSLSYNKRVEKFLNMVDATLQNSGTVLLPISLGSRLLELVHLIDDHLRFMPYQVYLLARTGTKSLTQAGSMLEWMSPTVTKEWHTRGKSPYAASTVTIIDHHELEKLQGSKVVFCCGEGLESGSPAFESFTRLCNDPTTTVLLTERAEKGTLAHELYQYWEAAAAERNNGKIEDGIAVPYQSTLHLERIEEEYLVGAQLEQYMEAVKARRQQDKENKVKLEKQQKKEAAAETGTNNENLLKIDGKKILAEDDDDEDEDDEDEANGDDESQKRAKRARKQTKEKEENLKENLPLDIDVRNSKGKNRMFPYIPKKLKYDDYGEVINPADFAKKDSKYDFRHGKGLDNKIGEKRKFGQDSLSSKKNALKQKKDKTNKTDELIALDALREPRRQVSKNLSIYTKCGLVFVDLAGLVDLRSLSLIIPSLKPRKLLLLSDMTSDVNTANVFKQLTSISRRRRPNGYESSKSNNLQKLFDVVEVKNNQEVEIDDSVAALEILLDDSIMEHLKWQKISGGFSIAQVIGTVVNVEEIEENDAKASVVDTATSDKEGDVKMIKEGEENEEEKDVTSDNKEAESKTKDLVINNGMGLKAISEASSQLMNIRHTPLAIGDIRLKELKDFYSTFNEVGVNHTAEFKGEGTLVIDNKICIRKISEGDFVVEGSACTLFYEVREKVRNMLAYV
;
A
#
# COMPACT_ATOMS: atom_id res chain seq x y z
N MET A 1 -15.03 -15.07 -17.45
CA MET A 1 -14.91 -16.02 -16.34
C MET A 1 -13.70 -15.67 -15.51
N PHE A 2 -13.94 -15.40 -14.23
CA PHE A 2 -12.91 -15.12 -13.23
C PHE A 2 -12.76 -16.36 -12.34
N GLU A 3 -11.54 -16.75 -12.04
CA GLU A 3 -11.25 -17.89 -11.16
C GLU A 3 -10.33 -17.43 -10.03
N PHE A 4 -10.57 -17.98 -8.84
CA PHE A 4 -9.78 -17.70 -7.65
C PHE A 4 -9.34 -18.99 -6.98
N THR A 5 -8.06 -19.05 -6.59
CA THR A 5 -7.48 -20.20 -5.91
C THR A 5 -6.61 -19.73 -4.75
N SER A 6 -6.83 -20.27 -3.56
CA SER A 6 -5.89 -20.13 -2.45
C SER A 6 -4.85 -21.23 -2.53
N LEU A 7 -3.61 -20.85 -2.81
CA LEU A 7 -2.46 -21.76 -2.90
C LEU A 7 -1.90 -22.01 -1.50
N VAL A 8 -1.85 -23.28 -1.14
CA VAL A 8 -1.33 -23.82 0.12
C VAL A 8 -0.57 -25.11 -0.22
N PRO A 9 0.41 -25.57 0.58
CA PRO A 9 1.08 -26.84 0.32
C PRO A 9 0.10 -28.03 0.16
N PRO A 10 0.32 -28.94 -0.81
CA PRO A 10 -0.59 -30.06 -1.08
C PRO A 10 -0.54 -31.16 -0.01
N GLU A 11 0.60 -31.31 0.67
CA GLU A 11 0.69 -32.10 1.89
C GLU A 11 0.27 -31.20 3.05
N GLN A 12 -0.89 -31.48 3.64
CA GLN A 12 -1.31 -30.88 4.90
C GLN A 12 -0.35 -31.31 6.01
N LEU A 13 0.85 -30.73 6.07
CA LEU A 13 1.50 -30.58 7.36
C LEU A 13 0.64 -29.57 8.12
N ASP A 14 -0.01 -30.01 9.20
CA ASP A 14 -0.83 -29.15 10.07
C ASP A 14 -0.11 -27.88 10.55
N ASN A 15 1.22 -27.81 10.36
CA ASN A 15 2.11 -26.72 10.76
C ASN A 15 2.61 -25.83 9.61
N ALA A 16 2.27 -26.11 8.34
CA ALA A 16 2.79 -25.32 7.22
C ALA A 16 2.07 -23.97 7.12
N ARG A 17 2.81 -22.88 7.31
CA ARG A 17 2.30 -21.50 7.33
C ARG A 17 2.65 -20.80 6.01
N ILE A 18 2.06 -21.30 4.93
CA ILE A 18 2.16 -20.71 3.59
C ILE A 18 0.77 -20.41 3.08
N ARG A 19 0.58 -19.21 2.55
CA ARG A 19 -0.64 -18.82 1.85
C ARG A 19 -0.29 -17.86 0.73
N ALA A 20 -0.77 -18.15 -0.47
CA ALA A 20 -0.78 -17.20 -1.58
C ALA A 20 -2.14 -17.21 -2.27
N SER A 21 -2.51 -16.11 -2.90
CA SER A 21 -3.79 -15.97 -3.61
C SER A 21 -3.54 -15.86 -5.12
N LEU A 22 -4.09 -16.78 -5.90
CA LEU A 22 -3.99 -16.79 -7.36
C LEU A 22 -5.31 -16.34 -7.97
N PHE A 23 -5.23 -15.35 -8.86
CA PHE A 23 -6.35 -14.80 -9.62
C PHE A 23 -6.13 -15.13 -11.10
N ASN A 24 -7.15 -15.66 -11.74
CA ASN A 24 -7.14 -15.93 -13.17
C ASN A 24 -8.27 -15.16 -13.86
N PHE A 25 -7.92 -14.21 -14.72
CA PHE A 25 -8.87 -13.39 -15.46
C PHE A 25 -9.01 -13.91 -16.89
N GLN A 26 -10.03 -14.75 -17.15
CA GLN A 26 -10.38 -15.25 -18.48
C GLN A 26 -9.23 -15.97 -19.21
N ASN A 27 -8.30 -16.60 -18.49
CA ASN A 27 -7.06 -17.19 -19.04
C ASN A 27 -6.14 -16.22 -19.78
N ASP A 28 -6.30 -14.90 -19.59
CA ASP A 28 -5.45 -13.87 -20.19
C ASP A 28 -4.40 -13.35 -19.21
N ILE A 29 -4.86 -12.93 -18.02
CA ILE A 29 -4.00 -12.34 -16.97
C ILE A 29 -4.06 -13.19 -15.70
N ARG A 30 -2.90 -13.64 -15.24
CA ARG A 30 -2.73 -14.34 -13.96
C ARG A 30 -2.00 -13.47 -12.95
N VAL A 31 -2.63 -13.26 -11.80
CA VAL A 31 -2.10 -12.43 -10.71
C VAL A 31 -1.81 -13.30 -9.50
N LEU A 32 -0.60 -13.19 -8.96
CA LEU A 32 -0.24 -13.78 -7.67
C LEU A 32 -0.22 -12.67 -6.60
N ALA A 33 -1.16 -12.71 -5.67
CA ALA A 33 -1.16 -11.79 -4.54
C ALA A 33 -0.67 -12.47 -3.26
N ASP A 34 0.10 -11.69 -2.50
CA ASP A 34 0.55 -12.00 -1.13
C ASP A 34 1.16 -13.40 -0.96
N PRO A 35 2.32 -13.69 -1.55
CA PRO A 35 3.04 -14.95 -1.32
C PRO A 35 3.67 -14.96 0.09
N GLY A 36 2.87 -15.35 1.08
CA GLY A 36 3.28 -15.51 2.48
C GLY A 36 4.04 -16.80 2.74
N TRP A 37 5.04 -16.75 3.63
CA TRP A 37 5.87 -17.90 3.98
C TRP A 37 6.46 -17.79 5.39
N ASP A 38 6.55 -18.92 6.07
CA ASP A 38 7.15 -19.11 7.38
C ASP A 38 8.63 -19.47 7.37
N THR A 39 9.29 -19.33 6.22
CA THR A 39 10.74 -19.58 5.98
C THR A 39 11.21 -21.03 6.12
N VAL A 40 10.34 -21.95 6.55
CA VAL A 40 10.68 -23.36 6.81
C VAL A 40 9.96 -24.29 5.84
N SER A 41 8.71 -23.99 5.52
CA SER A 41 7.86 -24.84 4.69
C SER A 41 8.28 -24.85 3.21
N ASP A 42 7.93 -25.91 2.46
CA ASP A 42 8.33 -26.03 1.05
C ASP A 42 7.51 -25.14 0.09
N LEU A 43 8.19 -24.50 -0.87
CA LEU A 43 7.63 -23.54 -1.83
C LEU A 43 7.41 -24.11 -3.24
N THR A 44 7.69 -25.40 -3.48
CA THR A 44 7.56 -26.05 -4.80
C THR A 44 6.21 -25.82 -5.49
N HIS A 45 5.12 -25.79 -4.72
CA HIS A 45 3.78 -25.54 -5.24
C HIS A 45 3.63 -24.13 -5.85
N ILE A 46 4.21 -23.09 -5.23
CA ILE A 46 4.21 -21.72 -5.79
C ILE A 46 5.18 -21.66 -6.98
N GLU A 47 6.36 -22.27 -6.86
CA GLU A 47 7.37 -22.31 -7.93
C GLU A 47 6.83 -22.89 -9.24
N SER A 48 5.96 -23.90 -9.15
CA SER A 48 5.33 -24.52 -10.33
C SER A 48 4.43 -23.57 -11.13
N VAL A 49 3.86 -22.55 -10.49
CA VAL A 49 2.92 -21.61 -11.10
C VAL A 49 3.61 -20.32 -11.58
N LEU A 50 4.81 -20.01 -11.07
CA LEU A 50 5.56 -18.77 -11.35
C LEU A 50 5.70 -18.44 -12.83
N ASN A 51 5.99 -19.44 -13.67
CA ASN A 51 6.17 -19.23 -15.12
C ASN A 51 4.89 -18.79 -15.86
N SER A 52 3.72 -18.94 -15.23
CA SER A 52 2.43 -18.55 -15.79
C SER A 52 1.90 -17.22 -15.28
N ILE A 53 2.57 -16.62 -14.29
CA ILE A 53 2.10 -15.40 -13.63
C ILE A 53 2.56 -14.18 -14.43
N ASP A 54 1.64 -13.23 -14.63
CA ASP A 54 1.91 -11.99 -15.36
C ASP A 54 2.10 -10.79 -14.40
N LEU A 55 1.65 -10.91 -13.14
CA LEU A 55 1.63 -9.81 -12.16
C LEU A 55 1.73 -10.31 -10.71
N ILE A 56 2.50 -9.63 -9.87
CA ILE A 56 2.53 -9.86 -8.41
C ILE A 56 2.06 -8.63 -7.64
N LEU A 57 1.25 -8.84 -6.60
CA LEU A 57 0.74 -7.79 -5.72
C LEU A 57 1.06 -8.09 -4.25
N LEU A 58 1.54 -7.09 -3.51
CA LEU A 58 1.83 -7.21 -2.07
C LEU A 58 0.98 -6.22 -1.28
N SER A 59 0.24 -6.70 -0.29
CA SER A 59 -0.77 -5.93 0.45
C SER A 59 -0.28 -5.39 1.79
N HIS A 60 0.55 -6.14 2.53
CA HIS A 60 1.00 -5.79 3.89
C HIS A 60 2.48 -6.14 4.12
N ALA A 61 3.10 -5.48 5.10
CA ALA A 61 4.52 -5.60 5.41
C ALA A 61 4.87 -6.73 6.41
N SER A 62 4.08 -7.80 6.48
CA SER A 62 4.27 -8.91 7.42
C SER A 62 4.47 -10.25 6.71
N MET A 63 5.16 -11.18 7.36
CA MET A 63 5.54 -12.48 6.81
C MET A 63 4.40 -13.28 6.14
N PRO A 64 3.14 -13.25 6.64
CA PRO A 64 2.01 -13.94 6.01
C PRO A 64 1.63 -13.39 4.63
N PHE A 65 2.21 -12.27 4.18
CA PHE A 65 1.91 -11.65 2.88
C PHE A 65 3.12 -11.51 1.97
N ILE A 66 4.32 -11.28 2.51
CA ILE A 66 5.53 -11.02 1.70
C ILE A 66 6.63 -12.05 1.88
N GLY A 67 6.47 -13.00 2.81
CA GLY A 67 7.56 -13.86 3.29
C GLY A 67 8.30 -14.64 2.20
N ALA A 68 7.61 -15.09 1.14
CA ALA A 68 8.25 -15.87 0.08
C ALA A 68 8.89 -14.99 -1.01
N PHE A 69 8.55 -13.70 -1.09
CA PHE A 69 8.84 -12.87 -2.25
C PHE A 69 10.34 -12.78 -2.58
N ALA A 70 11.18 -12.43 -1.59
CA ALA A 70 12.62 -12.29 -1.78
C ALA A 70 13.31 -13.62 -2.13
N TYR A 71 12.88 -14.71 -1.49
CA TYR A 71 13.37 -16.05 -1.78
C TYR A 71 13.06 -16.49 -3.21
N LEU A 72 11.81 -16.34 -3.65
CA LEU A 72 11.38 -16.68 -5.01
C LEU A 72 12.11 -15.82 -6.05
N TYR A 73 12.32 -14.53 -5.77
CA TYR A 73 13.03 -13.60 -6.64
C TYR A 73 14.47 -14.05 -6.92
N LYS A 74 15.21 -14.47 -5.88
CA LYS A 74 16.59 -14.94 -6.04
C LYS A 74 16.68 -16.34 -6.65
N LYS A 75 15.78 -17.26 -6.26
CA LYS A 75 15.81 -18.66 -6.73
C LYS A 75 15.36 -18.80 -8.19
N ASN A 76 14.42 -17.98 -8.64
CA ASN A 76 13.86 -18.03 -9.99
C ASN A 76 14.00 -16.68 -10.74
N PRO A 77 15.24 -16.20 -11.00
CA PRO A 77 15.48 -14.85 -11.50
C PRO A 77 14.94 -14.63 -12.92
N GLY A 78 14.85 -15.68 -13.74
CA GLY A 78 14.32 -15.59 -15.10
C GLY A 78 12.82 -15.25 -15.14
N ALA A 79 12.02 -15.93 -14.31
CA ALA A 79 10.59 -15.65 -14.21
C ALA A 79 10.34 -14.35 -13.44
N MET A 80 10.90 -14.22 -12.23
CA MET A 80 10.55 -13.14 -11.30
C MET A 80 10.98 -11.75 -11.77
N ARG A 81 12.12 -11.60 -12.46
CA ARG A 81 12.57 -10.28 -12.97
C ARG A 81 11.70 -9.76 -14.12
N SER A 82 11.00 -10.66 -14.82
CA SER A 82 10.09 -10.28 -15.92
C SER A 82 8.71 -9.85 -15.42
N ILE A 83 8.33 -10.30 -14.22
CA ILE A 83 7.01 -10.07 -13.65
C ILE A 83 7.01 -8.73 -12.90
N PRO A 84 6.15 -7.75 -13.29
CA PRO A 84 6.00 -6.54 -12.52
C PRO A 84 5.35 -6.82 -11.17
N VAL A 85 5.91 -6.19 -10.13
CA VAL A 85 5.43 -6.28 -8.76
C VAL A 85 4.93 -4.91 -8.33
N TYR A 86 3.74 -4.83 -7.73
CA TYR A 86 3.21 -3.55 -7.22
C TYR A 86 2.96 -3.59 -5.72
N THR A 87 3.37 -2.52 -5.04
CA THR A 87 3.04 -2.27 -3.62
C THR A 87 3.26 -0.81 -3.25
N THR A 88 2.99 -0.43 -2.00
CA THR A 88 3.23 0.91 -1.48
C THR A 88 4.65 1.06 -0.91
N ALA A 89 5.14 2.30 -0.83
CA ALA A 89 6.47 2.57 -0.29
C ALA A 89 6.68 2.02 1.15
N PRO A 90 5.72 2.15 2.09
CA PRO A 90 5.90 1.57 3.43
C PRO A 90 5.92 0.05 3.43
N VAL A 91 5.11 -0.61 2.60
CA VAL A 91 5.07 -2.07 2.52
C VAL A 91 6.39 -2.63 1.99
N ALA A 92 6.98 -2.01 0.95
CA ALA A 92 8.29 -2.40 0.45
C ALA A 92 9.40 -2.19 1.49
N ASN A 93 9.46 -1.00 2.11
CA ASN A 93 10.55 -0.64 3.00
C ASN A 93 10.52 -1.38 4.35
N LEU A 94 9.34 -1.48 4.98
CA LEU A 94 9.18 -2.24 6.22
C LEU A 94 9.23 -3.75 5.95
N GLY A 95 8.67 -4.17 4.82
CA GLY A 95 8.69 -5.57 4.41
C GLY A 95 10.11 -6.10 4.18
N LYS A 96 10.99 -5.27 3.60
CA LYS A 96 12.43 -5.55 3.50
C LYS A 96 13.06 -5.88 4.86
N ILE A 97 12.75 -5.07 5.88
CA ILE A 97 13.30 -5.21 7.24
C ILE A 97 12.74 -6.45 7.92
N GLU A 98 11.43 -6.68 7.84
CA GLU A 98 10.79 -7.87 8.41
C GLU A 98 11.34 -9.16 7.78
N THR A 99 11.49 -9.17 6.46
CA THR A 99 12.05 -10.31 5.72
C THR A 99 13.49 -10.59 6.13
N MET A 100 14.34 -9.55 6.26
CA MET A 100 15.71 -9.69 6.74
C MET A 100 15.79 -10.32 8.13
N GLU A 101 14.93 -9.88 9.03
CA GLU A 101 14.90 -10.37 10.41
C GLU A 101 14.43 -11.84 10.45
N SER A 102 13.34 -12.17 9.77
CA SER A 102 12.81 -13.54 9.73
C SER A 102 13.75 -14.52 9.02
N TYR A 103 14.38 -14.11 7.90
CA TYR A 103 15.34 -14.96 7.20
C TYR A 103 16.60 -15.20 8.02
N ARG A 104 16.98 -14.23 8.86
CA ARG A 104 18.09 -14.42 9.80
C ARG A 104 17.75 -15.42 10.90
N VAL A 105 16.52 -15.40 11.43
CA VAL A 105 16.05 -16.38 12.44
C VAL A 105 16.21 -17.80 11.91
N SER A 106 15.80 -18.03 10.65
CA SER A 106 15.81 -19.36 10.03
C SER A 106 17.14 -19.74 9.38
N GLY A 107 18.19 -18.92 9.55
CA GLY A 107 19.53 -19.20 9.02
C GLY A 107 19.68 -19.01 7.51
N LEU A 108 18.65 -18.50 6.80
CA LEU A 108 18.72 -18.23 5.35
C LEU A 108 19.65 -17.06 5.02
N VAL A 109 19.87 -16.14 5.97
CA VAL A 109 20.65 -14.90 5.81
C VAL A 109 21.62 -14.70 6.97
N GLY A 110 22.73 -14.04 6.66
CA GLY A 110 23.75 -13.60 7.61
C GLY A 110 24.90 -14.60 7.75
N PRO A 111 25.76 -14.43 8.76
CA PRO A 111 26.97 -15.24 8.94
C PRO A 111 26.68 -16.65 9.47
N VAL A 112 25.93 -17.46 8.71
CA VAL A 112 25.57 -18.84 9.06
C VAL A 112 26.00 -19.77 7.92
N VAL A 113 26.53 -20.95 8.25
CA VAL A 113 27.04 -21.93 7.25
C VAL A 113 26.03 -22.22 6.14
N ASP A 114 24.76 -22.41 6.48
CA ASP A 114 23.70 -22.82 5.56
C ASP A 114 22.97 -21.64 4.89
N TYR A 115 23.58 -20.44 4.87
CA TYR A 115 22.95 -19.25 4.29
C TYR A 115 22.66 -19.44 2.79
N GLN A 116 21.46 -19.05 2.37
CA GLN A 116 21.00 -19.15 0.99
C GLN A 116 20.92 -17.79 0.30
N LEU A 117 20.80 -16.69 1.04
CA LEU A 117 20.69 -15.33 0.51
C LEU A 117 21.59 -14.37 1.28
N GLU A 118 22.08 -13.34 0.60
CA GLU A 118 22.71 -12.19 1.27
C GLU A 118 21.69 -11.05 1.47
N MET A 119 22.02 -10.11 2.35
CA MET A 119 21.19 -8.92 2.57
C MET A 119 20.92 -8.16 1.26
N ALA A 120 21.94 -8.00 0.42
CA ALA A 120 21.84 -7.33 -0.86
C ALA A 120 20.84 -8.01 -1.82
N ASP A 121 20.65 -9.33 -1.72
CA ASP A 121 19.66 -10.05 -2.54
C ASP A 121 18.23 -9.66 -2.16
N ILE A 122 17.96 -9.47 -0.87
CA ILE A 122 16.66 -9.00 -0.37
C ILE A 122 16.44 -7.56 -0.80
N GLU A 123 17.46 -6.70 -0.69
CA GLU A 123 17.36 -5.32 -1.15
C GLU A 123 17.06 -5.24 -2.65
N GLU A 124 17.77 -6.01 -3.48
CA GLU A 124 17.51 -6.06 -4.92
C GLU A 124 16.09 -6.52 -5.24
N ALA A 125 15.55 -7.49 -4.50
CA ALA A 125 14.18 -7.96 -4.68
C ALA A 125 13.16 -6.84 -4.40
N PHE A 126 13.27 -6.14 -3.27
CA PHE A 126 12.34 -5.06 -2.91
C PHE A 126 12.55 -3.78 -3.72
N ASP A 127 13.77 -3.51 -4.20
CA ASP A 127 14.08 -2.37 -5.07
C ASP A 127 13.51 -2.56 -6.49
N SER A 128 13.27 -3.81 -6.91
CA SER A 128 12.60 -4.13 -8.18
C SER A 128 11.11 -3.81 -8.19
N VAL A 129 10.51 -3.57 -7.01
CA VAL A 129 9.07 -3.39 -6.86
C VAL A 129 8.63 -2.00 -7.33
N THR A 130 7.57 -1.95 -8.12
CA THR A 130 6.96 -0.70 -8.55
C THR A 130 6.10 -0.10 -7.44
N LEU A 131 6.51 1.08 -6.97
CA LEU A 131 5.84 1.77 -5.87
C LEU A 131 4.60 2.53 -6.36
N ILE A 132 3.48 2.34 -5.67
CA ILE A 132 2.22 3.05 -5.90
C ILE A 132 1.72 3.74 -4.64
N LYS A 133 0.88 4.76 -4.82
CA LYS A 133 0.22 5.50 -3.74
C LYS A 133 -1.21 5.02 -3.53
N HIS A 134 -1.75 5.26 -2.34
CA HIS A 134 -3.18 5.07 -2.11
C HIS A 134 -4.02 5.92 -3.08
N ASN A 135 -5.13 5.35 -3.53
CA ASN A 135 -6.05 5.83 -4.55
C ASN A 135 -5.42 6.07 -5.93
N GLN A 136 -4.19 5.61 -6.17
CA GLN A 136 -3.59 5.59 -7.50
C GLN A 136 -4.15 4.41 -8.28
N SER A 137 -4.65 4.68 -9.49
CA SER A 137 -5.07 3.64 -10.42
C SER A 137 -4.01 3.45 -11.49
N THR A 138 -3.56 2.21 -11.69
CA THR A 138 -2.57 1.83 -12.70
C THR A 138 -3.22 0.86 -13.69
N ILE A 139 -3.01 1.09 -14.98
CA ILE A 139 -3.50 0.20 -16.02
C ILE A 139 -2.39 -0.80 -16.33
N PHE A 140 -2.68 -2.07 -16.09
CA PHE A 140 -1.85 -3.19 -16.52
C PHE A 140 -2.37 -3.73 -17.84
N LYS A 141 -1.52 -3.78 -18.87
CA LYS A 141 -1.86 -4.33 -20.18
C LYS A 141 -1.44 -5.79 -20.22
N GLY A 142 -2.42 -6.69 -20.27
CA GLY A 142 -2.20 -8.12 -20.51
C GLY A 142 -1.94 -8.41 -21.99
N LYS A 143 -2.04 -9.70 -22.35
CA LYS A 143 -1.79 -10.14 -23.74
C LYS A 143 -2.93 -9.71 -24.66
N GLN A 144 -4.18 -9.77 -24.18
CA GLN A 144 -5.36 -9.42 -24.96
C GLN A 144 -6.17 -8.27 -24.34
N ASP A 145 -6.26 -8.20 -23.01
CA ASP A 145 -7.07 -7.21 -22.31
C ASP A 145 -6.26 -6.40 -21.29
N SER A 146 -6.83 -5.29 -20.82
CA SER A 146 -6.22 -4.45 -19.78
C SER A 146 -7.01 -4.48 -18.48
N ILE A 147 -6.32 -4.54 -17.35
CA ILE A 147 -6.91 -4.49 -16.02
C ILE A 147 -6.45 -3.21 -15.35
N THR A 148 -7.41 -2.47 -14.79
CA THR A 148 -7.09 -1.33 -13.93
C THR A 148 -7.01 -1.79 -12.49
N ILE A 149 -5.87 -1.52 -11.85
CA ILE A 149 -5.58 -1.88 -10.47
C ILE A 149 -5.55 -0.58 -9.66
N THR A 150 -6.30 -0.54 -8.56
CA THR A 150 -6.31 0.61 -7.65
C THR A 150 -5.98 0.16 -6.24
N ALA A 151 -5.01 0.82 -5.61
CA ALA A 151 -4.65 0.58 -4.21
C ALA A 151 -5.47 1.46 -3.27
N ILE A 152 -6.17 0.87 -2.30
CA ILE A 152 -6.99 1.59 -1.32
C ILE A 152 -6.41 1.35 0.08
N ASN A 153 -6.46 2.35 0.97
CA ASN A 153 -5.96 2.19 2.33
C ASN A 153 -6.73 1.09 3.09
N ALA A 154 -6.01 0.09 3.62
CA ALA A 154 -6.56 -1.00 4.42
C ALA A 154 -6.68 -0.68 5.92
N GLY A 155 -5.91 0.31 6.41
CA GLY A 155 -5.91 0.69 7.84
C GLY A 155 -5.38 -0.37 8.81
N HIS A 156 -4.92 -1.53 8.32
CA HIS A 156 -4.31 -2.57 9.15
C HIS A 156 -2.87 -2.21 9.49
N SER A 157 -1.97 -2.17 8.51
CA SER A 157 -0.54 -1.84 8.66
C SER A 157 -0.20 -0.51 7.98
N LEU A 158 0.97 0.08 8.27
CA LEU A 158 1.44 1.28 7.58
C LEU A 158 1.57 0.97 6.07
N GLY A 159 0.89 1.76 5.23
CA GLY A 159 0.84 1.54 3.78
C GLY A 159 0.05 0.31 3.33
N GLY A 160 -0.68 -0.37 4.23
CA GLY A 160 -1.45 -1.57 3.89
C GLY A 160 -2.56 -1.30 2.86
N ILE A 161 -2.77 -2.26 1.95
CA ILE A 161 -3.56 -2.07 0.73
C ILE A 161 -4.75 -3.02 0.65
N ILE A 162 -5.89 -2.49 0.25
CA ILE A 162 -7.00 -3.23 -0.36
C ILE A 162 -6.89 -3.03 -1.87
N TRP A 163 -6.81 -4.13 -2.62
CA TRP A 163 -6.68 -4.10 -4.07
C TRP A 163 -8.06 -4.10 -4.72
N LEU A 164 -8.31 -3.12 -5.58
CA LEU A 164 -9.49 -3.08 -6.45
C LEU A 164 -9.05 -3.36 -7.88
N PHE A 165 -9.63 -4.39 -8.48
CA PHE A 165 -9.49 -4.68 -9.90
C PHE A 165 -10.76 -4.25 -10.63
N ASN A 166 -10.58 -3.49 -11.70
CA ASN A 166 -11.64 -3.19 -12.66
C ASN A 166 -11.22 -3.77 -14.02
N LYS A 167 -12.00 -4.73 -14.52
CA LYS A 167 -11.84 -5.33 -15.85
C LYS A 167 -13.18 -5.26 -16.58
N SER A 168 -13.28 -4.44 -17.61
CA SER A 168 -14.52 -4.17 -18.36
C SER A 168 -15.69 -3.81 -17.43
N SER A 169 -16.56 -4.77 -17.10
CA SER A 169 -17.72 -4.62 -16.21
C SER A 169 -17.58 -5.37 -14.87
N GLU A 170 -16.51 -6.13 -14.68
CA GLU A 170 -16.22 -6.87 -13.45
C GLU A 170 -15.43 -6.00 -12.48
N LYS A 171 -15.92 -5.95 -11.23
CA LYS A 171 -15.23 -5.29 -10.12
C LYS A 171 -14.89 -6.32 -9.05
N ILE A 172 -13.61 -6.46 -8.74
CA ILE A 172 -13.11 -7.42 -7.76
C ILE A 172 -12.37 -6.67 -6.68
N ILE A 173 -12.75 -6.88 -5.42
CA ILE A 173 -12.09 -6.31 -4.26
C ILE A 173 -11.35 -7.44 -3.54
N TYR A 174 -10.05 -7.28 -3.34
CA TYR A 174 -9.23 -8.16 -2.53
C TYR A 174 -8.75 -7.42 -1.27
N ALA A 175 -9.29 -7.85 -0.12
CA ALA A 175 -9.08 -7.23 1.19
C ALA A 175 -8.72 -8.31 2.23
N PRO A 176 -7.48 -8.83 2.21
CA PRO A 176 -7.10 -9.96 3.03
C PRO A 176 -6.96 -9.60 4.52
N ALA A 177 -6.50 -8.40 4.86
CA ALA A 177 -6.54 -7.86 6.21
C ALA A 177 -6.88 -6.36 6.18
N TRP A 178 -7.80 -5.92 7.02
CA TRP A 178 -8.22 -4.52 7.06
C TRP A 178 -8.83 -4.16 8.40
N ASN A 179 -8.71 -2.89 8.77
CA ASN A 179 -9.26 -2.33 10.01
C ASN A 179 -10.27 -1.23 9.67
N HIS A 180 -11.52 -1.37 10.08
CA HIS A 180 -12.51 -0.29 9.91
C HIS A 180 -12.30 0.88 10.90
N SER A 181 -11.70 0.59 12.05
CA SER A 181 -11.52 1.54 13.15
C SER A 181 -10.25 2.36 12.97
N LYS A 182 -10.20 3.52 13.63
CA LYS A 182 -9.00 4.35 13.68
C LYS A 182 -8.09 3.83 14.80
N ASP A 183 -6.81 3.65 14.49
CA ASP A 183 -5.76 3.29 15.45
C ASP A 183 -5.04 4.55 15.97
N SER A 184 -4.02 4.39 16.82
CA SER A 184 -3.24 5.54 17.33
C SER A 184 -2.60 6.36 16.21
N TYR A 185 -2.00 5.65 15.24
CA TYR A 185 -1.17 6.25 14.20
C TYR A 185 -1.73 6.11 12.78
N LEU A 186 -2.71 5.23 12.53
CA LEU A 186 -3.32 5.01 11.22
C LEU A 186 -4.77 5.48 11.15
N GLU A 187 -5.21 5.85 9.94
CA GLU A 187 -6.63 5.96 9.61
C GLU A 187 -7.21 4.58 9.30
N GLY A 188 -8.50 4.39 9.59
CA GLY A 188 -9.23 3.18 9.20
C GLY A 188 -9.30 2.99 7.68
N ALA A 189 -9.70 1.80 7.27
CA ALA A 189 -9.87 1.38 5.89
C ALA A 189 -10.84 2.30 5.16
N LYS A 190 -10.46 2.77 3.96
CA LYS A 190 -11.29 3.65 3.13
C LYS A 190 -12.35 2.88 2.34
N ILE A 191 -13.08 2.01 3.05
CA ILE A 191 -14.22 1.23 2.53
C ILE A 191 -15.52 2.04 2.66
N LEU A 192 -15.66 2.77 3.76
CA LEU A 192 -16.79 3.64 4.06
C LEU A 192 -16.37 5.12 3.97
N GLN A 193 -17.33 5.95 3.60
CA GLN A 193 -17.27 7.40 3.75
C GLN A 193 -17.52 7.81 5.22
N GLU A 194 -17.21 9.07 5.57
CA GLU A 194 -17.44 9.62 6.91
C GLU A 194 -18.90 9.57 7.37
N ASN A 195 -19.85 9.58 6.42
CA ASN A 195 -21.29 9.45 6.67
C ASN A 195 -21.75 8.00 6.88
N GLY A 196 -20.84 7.02 6.86
CA GLY A 196 -21.13 5.59 7.01
C GLY A 196 -21.62 4.90 5.73
N ASN A 197 -21.74 5.61 4.61
CA ASN A 197 -22.09 5.02 3.32
C ASN A 197 -20.86 4.37 2.66
N PRO A 198 -21.04 3.33 1.83
CA PRO A 198 -19.93 2.73 1.10
C PRO A 198 -19.34 3.75 0.11
N VAL A 199 -18.01 3.69 -0.08
CA VAL A 199 -17.36 4.49 -1.13
C VAL A 199 -17.92 4.08 -2.50
N PRO A 200 -18.38 5.02 -3.35
CA PRO A 200 -19.01 4.70 -4.63
C PRO A 200 -18.17 3.79 -5.52
N LEU A 201 -16.84 3.98 -5.50
CA LEU A 201 -15.88 3.15 -6.21
C LEU A 201 -15.97 1.67 -5.83
N LEU A 202 -16.20 1.38 -4.55
CA LEU A 202 -16.27 0.04 -3.97
C LEU A 202 -17.70 -0.50 -3.85
N SER A 203 -18.69 0.27 -4.30
CA SER A 203 -20.09 -0.14 -4.21
C SER A 203 -20.41 -1.23 -5.25
N ARG A 204 -21.17 -2.23 -4.82
CA ARG A 204 -21.69 -3.35 -5.63
C ARG A 204 -20.61 -4.10 -6.42
N PRO A 205 -19.54 -4.60 -5.76
CA PRO A 205 -18.53 -5.39 -6.46
C PRO A 205 -19.11 -6.72 -6.94
N SER A 206 -18.60 -7.24 -8.05
CA SER A 206 -18.92 -8.59 -8.52
C SER A 206 -18.43 -9.61 -7.50
N VAL A 207 -17.20 -9.44 -7.03
CA VAL A 207 -16.55 -10.33 -6.08
C VAL A 207 -15.85 -9.50 -5.01
N MET A 208 -16.06 -9.86 -3.75
CA MET A 208 -15.24 -9.38 -2.65
C MET A 208 -14.55 -10.58 -2.01
N ILE A 209 -13.23 -10.50 -1.84
CA ILE A 209 -12.40 -11.54 -1.23
C ILE A 209 -11.88 -10.96 0.08
N THR A 210 -12.16 -11.62 1.20
CA THR A 210 -11.71 -11.17 2.52
C THR A 210 -11.40 -12.35 3.42
N SER A 211 -10.55 -12.13 4.42
CA SER A 211 -10.19 -13.16 5.39
C SER A 211 -11.22 -13.28 6.51
N ALA A 212 -11.29 -14.46 7.14
CA ALA A 212 -12.01 -14.67 8.38
C ALA A 212 -11.26 -14.21 9.65
N MET A 213 -10.08 -13.60 9.50
CA MET A 213 -9.33 -13.00 10.60
C MET A 213 -10.10 -11.82 11.20
N ILE A 214 -10.49 -11.95 12.47
CA ILE A 214 -11.28 -10.96 13.19
C ILE A 214 -10.52 -10.44 14.42
N GLY A 215 -10.65 -9.14 14.66
CA GLY A 215 -10.16 -8.48 15.87
C GLY A 215 -11.16 -8.50 17.03
N SER A 216 -10.72 -7.99 18.17
CA SER A 216 -11.51 -7.87 19.39
C SER A 216 -12.73 -6.96 19.22
N SER A 217 -13.81 -7.33 19.91
CA SER A 217 -15.06 -6.56 19.95
C SER A 217 -14.96 -5.28 20.81
N LEU A 218 -13.87 -5.12 21.56
CA LEU A 218 -13.65 -3.94 22.39
C LEU A 218 -13.21 -2.74 21.54
N SER A 219 -13.75 -1.57 21.87
CA SER A 219 -13.30 -0.31 21.27
C SER A 219 -11.80 -0.10 21.49
N TYR A 220 -11.10 0.44 20.49
CA TYR A 220 -9.67 0.73 20.53
C TYR A 220 -9.22 1.38 21.87
N ASN A 221 -9.88 2.45 22.31
CA ASN A 221 -9.51 3.16 23.55
C ASN A 221 -9.53 2.25 24.80
N LYS A 222 -10.50 1.34 24.91
CA LYS A 222 -10.57 0.39 26.04
C LYS A 222 -9.47 -0.67 25.96
N ARG A 223 -9.08 -1.08 24.75
CA ARG A 223 -7.96 -2.02 24.54
C ARG A 223 -6.65 -1.38 24.98
N VAL A 224 -6.42 -0.14 24.56
CA VAL A 224 -5.25 0.67 24.98
C VAL A 224 -5.23 0.89 26.50
N GLU A 225 -6.36 1.26 27.11
CA GLU A 225 -6.45 1.43 28.56
C GLU A 225 -6.05 0.16 29.31
N LYS A 226 -6.55 -1.01 28.88
CA LYS A 226 -6.19 -2.30 29.46
C LYS A 226 -4.71 -2.65 29.27
N PHE A 227 -4.17 -2.39 28.09
CA PHE A 227 -2.76 -2.57 27.80
C PHE A 227 -1.88 -1.74 28.73
N LEU A 228 -2.12 -0.43 28.82
CA LEU A 228 -1.34 0.48 29.66
C LEU A 228 -1.49 0.17 31.16
N ASN A 229 -2.70 -0.17 31.61
CA ASN A 229 -2.93 -0.60 33.00
C ASN A 229 -2.11 -1.85 33.35
N MET A 230 -1.96 -2.79 32.40
CA MET A 230 -1.14 -3.99 32.62
C MET A 230 0.35 -3.66 32.66
N VAL A 231 0.80 -2.77 31.77
CA VAL A 231 2.18 -2.26 31.77
C VAL A 231 2.48 -1.61 33.13
N ASP A 232 1.62 -0.72 33.61
CA ASP A 232 1.78 -0.05 34.91
C ASP A 232 1.79 -1.05 36.07
N ALA A 233 0.85 -1.99 36.09
CA ALA A 233 0.77 -3.01 37.13
C ALA A 233 2.05 -3.86 37.19
N THR A 234 2.63 -4.20 36.03
CA THR A 234 3.88 -4.97 35.96
C THR A 234 5.08 -4.13 36.41
N LEU A 235 5.18 -2.89 35.95
CA LEU A 235 6.30 -2.00 36.28
C LEU A 235 6.31 -1.59 37.77
N GLN A 236 5.14 -1.40 38.37
CA GLN A 236 4.99 -1.10 39.80
C GLN A 236 5.41 -2.28 40.70
N ASN A 237 5.21 -3.51 40.22
CA ASN A 237 5.64 -4.73 40.90
C ASN A 237 7.15 -5.03 40.73
N SER A 238 7.94 -4.05 40.26
CA SER A 238 9.36 -4.24 39.94
C SER A 238 9.62 -5.31 38.86
N GLY A 239 8.62 -5.57 38.02
CA GLY A 239 8.63 -6.63 37.01
C GLY A 239 9.07 -6.18 35.63
N THR A 240 9.28 -7.15 34.74
CA THR A 240 9.61 -6.92 33.33
C THR A 240 8.39 -7.19 32.45
N VAL A 241 8.06 -6.26 31.56
CA VAL A 241 7.04 -6.47 30.51
C VAL A 241 7.75 -6.97 29.25
N LEU A 242 7.42 -8.18 28.80
CA LEU A 242 7.94 -8.78 27.57
C LEU A 242 6.87 -8.72 26.47
N LEU A 243 7.20 -8.10 25.34
CA LEU A 243 6.30 -7.87 24.20
C LEU A 243 6.86 -8.53 22.93
N PRO A 244 6.42 -9.75 22.58
CA PRO A 244 6.70 -10.37 21.28
C PRO A 244 5.93 -9.63 20.18
N ILE A 245 6.63 -9.14 19.15
CA ILE A 245 6.06 -8.27 18.11
C ILE A 245 6.69 -8.51 16.73
N SER A 246 5.97 -8.14 15.67
CA SER A 246 6.52 -7.97 14.32
C SER A 246 7.00 -6.52 14.09
N LEU A 247 8.10 -6.34 13.36
CA LEU A 247 8.71 -5.04 13.09
C LEU A 247 7.99 -4.29 11.95
N GLY A 248 7.33 -5.04 11.06
CA GLY A 248 6.58 -4.51 9.92
C GLY A 248 5.13 -4.11 10.24
N SER A 249 4.57 -4.56 11.36
CA SER A 249 3.18 -4.31 11.76
C SER A 249 3.05 -3.42 13.01
N ARG A 250 2.92 -4.01 14.21
CA ARG A 250 2.48 -3.33 15.45
C ARG A 250 3.57 -2.60 16.22
N LEU A 251 4.85 -2.85 15.94
CA LEU A 251 5.95 -2.15 16.61
C LEU A 251 5.69 -0.64 16.68
N LEU A 252 5.28 -0.04 15.56
CA LEU A 252 5.07 1.40 15.44
C LEU A 252 3.98 1.91 16.39
N GLU A 253 2.85 1.20 16.46
CA GLU A 253 1.77 1.53 17.38
C GLU A 253 2.22 1.44 18.84
N LEU A 254 2.81 0.31 19.22
CA LEU A 254 3.12 0.04 20.62
C LEU A 254 4.24 0.93 21.14
N VAL A 255 5.26 1.22 20.32
CA VAL A 255 6.30 2.19 20.67
C VAL A 255 5.72 3.58 20.85
N HIS A 256 4.80 4.00 19.98
CA HIS A 256 4.15 5.30 20.10
C HIS A 256 3.29 5.40 21.38
N LEU A 257 2.50 4.36 21.69
CA LEU A 257 1.68 4.30 22.90
C LEU A 257 2.53 4.32 24.19
N ILE A 258 3.62 3.55 24.22
CA ILE A 258 4.50 3.44 25.39
C ILE A 258 5.33 4.72 25.57
N ASP A 259 5.82 5.34 24.50
CA ASP A 259 6.58 6.61 24.58
C ASP A 259 5.73 7.73 25.18
N ASP A 260 4.47 7.86 24.75
CA ASP A 260 3.59 8.90 25.27
C ASP A 260 3.19 8.62 26.73
N HIS A 261 2.96 7.35 27.10
CA HIS A 261 2.60 6.94 28.46
C HIS A 261 3.76 7.03 29.46
N LEU A 262 4.95 6.57 29.08
CA LEU A 262 6.14 6.54 29.97
C LEU A 262 6.94 7.85 29.97
N ARG A 263 6.50 8.89 29.24
CA ARG A 263 7.24 10.14 29.04
C ARG A 263 7.76 10.81 30.31
N PHE A 264 7.00 10.73 31.39
CA PHE A 264 7.33 11.33 32.69
C PHE A 264 7.78 10.29 33.74
N MET A 265 7.92 9.03 33.33
CA MET A 265 8.31 7.94 34.20
C MET A 265 9.76 7.52 33.96
N PRO A 266 10.51 7.11 35.00
CA PRO A 266 11.93 6.78 34.89
C PRO A 266 12.18 5.35 34.40
N TYR A 267 11.25 4.75 33.65
CA TYR A 267 11.36 3.37 33.17
C TYR A 267 12.10 3.32 31.82
N GLN A 268 12.97 2.33 31.66
CA GLN A 268 13.70 2.12 30.40
C GLN A 268 12.91 1.21 29.46
N VAL A 269 12.96 1.56 28.17
CA VAL A 269 12.34 0.81 27.08
C VAL A 269 13.46 0.25 26.21
N TYR A 270 13.41 -1.07 25.97
CA TYR A 270 14.40 -1.80 25.20
C TYR A 270 13.78 -2.42 23.94
N LEU A 271 14.57 -2.50 22.86
CA LEU A 271 14.22 -3.20 21.63
C LEU A 271 15.28 -4.24 21.30
N LEU A 272 14.84 -5.47 21.10
CA LEU A 272 15.65 -6.58 20.62
C LEU A 272 15.22 -6.93 19.21
N ALA A 273 15.99 -6.43 18.25
CA ALA A 273 15.87 -6.72 16.84
C ALA A 273 17.28 -6.73 16.24
N ARG A 274 17.62 -7.73 15.43
CA ARG A 274 18.95 -7.81 14.78
C ARG A 274 19.13 -6.70 13.74
N THR A 275 18.03 -6.26 13.15
CA THR A 275 17.96 -5.11 12.25
C THR A 275 17.96 -3.75 12.97
N GLY A 276 18.00 -3.73 14.31
CA GLY A 276 18.15 -2.52 15.12
C GLY A 276 16.96 -1.55 15.03
N THR A 277 17.23 -0.25 14.92
CA THR A 277 16.19 0.80 14.87
C THR A 277 15.76 1.18 13.45
N LYS A 278 16.08 0.35 12.45
CA LYS A 278 15.79 0.63 11.04
C LYS A 278 14.29 0.78 10.77
N SER A 279 13.44 -0.06 11.35
CA SER A 279 11.97 0.04 11.17
C SER A 279 11.44 1.40 11.66
N LEU A 280 11.86 1.84 12.84
CA LEU A 280 11.50 3.15 13.40
C LEU A 280 12.04 4.32 12.56
N THR A 281 13.27 4.19 12.06
CA THR A 281 13.90 5.22 11.20
C THR A 281 13.17 5.36 9.87
N GLN A 282 12.76 4.25 9.25
CA GLN A 282 11.96 4.24 8.02
C GLN A 282 10.55 4.79 8.27
N ALA A 283 9.87 4.36 9.33
CA ALA A 283 8.57 4.91 9.68
C ALA A 283 8.62 6.43 9.90
N GLY A 284 9.70 6.93 10.50
CA GLY A 284 9.94 8.37 10.70
C GLY A 284 10.16 9.18 9.41
N SER A 285 10.50 8.56 8.28
CA SER A 285 10.64 9.23 6.99
C SER A 285 9.33 9.23 6.17
N MET A 286 8.38 8.34 6.49
CA MET A 286 7.13 8.11 5.76
C MET A 286 5.89 8.64 6.53
N LEU A 287 5.99 9.82 7.14
CA LEU A 287 4.92 10.41 7.94
C LEU A 287 3.66 10.75 7.11
N GLU A 288 3.78 10.90 5.80
CA GLU A 288 2.65 11.16 4.89
C GLU A 288 1.66 10.00 4.78
N TRP A 289 2.06 8.80 5.20
CA TRP A 289 1.22 7.60 5.22
C TRP A 289 0.47 7.41 6.55
N MET A 290 0.78 8.23 7.55
CA MET A 290 0.18 8.16 8.88
C MET A 290 -1.04 9.07 8.99
N SER A 291 -1.78 8.89 10.07
CA SER A 291 -2.93 9.72 10.39
C SER A 291 -2.52 11.19 10.51
N PRO A 292 -3.38 12.13 10.06
CA PRO A 292 -3.13 13.57 10.19
C PRO A 292 -2.89 14.01 11.64
N THR A 293 -3.40 13.25 12.61
CA THR A 293 -3.18 13.48 14.05
C THR A 293 -1.70 13.36 14.43
N VAL A 294 -1.03 12.30 14.00
CA VAL A 294 0.40 12.10 14.26
C VAL A 294 1.23 13.19 13.58
N THR A 295 0.89 13.53 12.33
CA THR A 295 1.57 14.60 11.59
C THR A 295 1.40 15.96 12.27
N LYS A 296 0.21 16.27 12.82
CA LYS A 296 -0.03 17.50 13.58
C LYS A 296 0.76 17.54 14.89
N GLU A 297 0.81 16.43 15.61
CA GLU A 297 1.59 16.30 16.83
C GLU A 297 3.08 16.47 16.58
N TRP A 298 3.59 15.91 15.47
CA TRP A 298 4.96 16.10 15.03
C TRP A 298 5.31 17.57 14.80
N HIS A 299 4.47 18.29 14.04
CA HIS A 299 4.65 19.74 13.82
C HIS A 299 4.64 20.54 15.12
N THR A 300 3.84 20.11 16.10
CA THR A 300 3.71 20.80 17.40
C THR A 300 4.90 20.51 18.32
N ARG A 301 5.35 19.25 18.38
CA ARG A 301 6.41 18.79 19.29
C ARG A 301 7.82 19.02 18.72
N GLY A 302 7.96 19.21 17.41
CA GLY A 302 9.25 19.40 16.74
C GLY A 302 10.19 18.19 16.80
N LYS A 303 9.66 17.00 17.14
CA LYS A 303 10.39 15.74 17.24
C LYS A 303 9.60 14.63 16.54
N SER A 304 10.31 13.77 15.80
CA SER A 304 9.72 12.56 15.21
C SER A 304 9.10 11.69 16.30
N PRO A 305 7.87 11.17 16.10
CA PRO A 305 7.26 10.21 17.02
C PRO A 305 8.02 8.87 17.13
N TYR A 306 8.92 8.57 16.17
CA TYR A 306 9.72 7.34 16.15
C TYR A 306 11.22 7.65 16.30
N ALA A 307 11.56 8.60 17.17
CA ALA A 307 12.96 8.92 17.42
C ALA A 307 13.68 7.74 18.08
N ALA A 308 14.83 7.34 17.54
CA ALA A 308 15.67 6.27 18.11
C ALA A 308 16.09 6.54 19.57
N SER A 309 15.99 7.78 20.06
CA SER A 309 16.23 8.11 21.47
C SER A 309 15.20 7.55 22.46
N THR A 310 14.04 7.12 21.96
CA THR A 310 12.95 6.58 22.78
C THR A 310 13.24 5.15 23.23
N VAL A 311 14.02 4.38 22.46
CA VAL A 311 14.26 2.96 22.73
C VAL A 311 15.75 2.65 22.70
N THR A 312 16.21 1.87 23.68
CA THR A 312 17.60 1.41 23.72
C THR A 312 17.71 0.03 23.08
N ILE A 313 18.56 -0.12 22.08
CA ILE A 313 18.85 -1.42 21.47
C ILE A 313 19.74 -2.21 22.43
N ILE A 314 19.36 -3.45 22.69
CA ILE A 314 20.15 -4.39 23.50
C ILE A 314 20.17 -5.75 22.81
N ASP A 315 21.12 -6.59 23.20
CA ASP A 315 21.17 -7.98 22.79
C ASP A 315 20.61 -8.90 23.90
N HIS A 316 20.19 -10.11 23.53
CA HIS A 316 19.54 -11.04 24.47
C HIS A 316 20.44 -11.45 25.64
N HIS A 317 21.77 -11.41 25.48
CA HIS A 317 22.73 -11.68 26.54
C HIS A 317 22.82 -10.57 27.60
N GLU A 318 22.40 -9.35 27.26
CA GLU A 318 22.47 -8.21 28.17
C GLU A 318 21.25 -8.15 29.10
N LEU A 319 20.14 -8.82 28.74
CA LEU A 319 18.90 -8.83 29.52
C LEU A 319 19.08 -9.26 30.97
N GLU A 320 19.93 -10.26 31.23
CA GLU A 320 20.19 -10.77 32.58
C GLU A 320 20.97 -9.76 33.45
N LYS A 321 21.74 -8.87 32.82
CA LYS A 321 22.52 -7.83 33.50
C LYS A 321 21.65 -6.63 33.89
N LEU A 322 20.54 -6.43 33.18
CA LEU A 322 19.64 -5.29 33.37
C LEU A 322 18.65 -5.56 34.50
N GLN A 323 18.97 -5.05 35.70
CA GLN A 323 18.10 -5.12 36.87
C GLN A 323 17.05 -4.00 36.91
N GLY A 324 15.90 -4.28 37.50
CA GLY A 324 14.80 -3.32 37.69
C GLY A 324 13.65 -3.45 36.68
N SER A 325 12.61 -2.62 36.87
CA SER A 325 11.45 -2.57 36.00
C SER A 325 11.81 -2.07 34.61
N LYS A 326 11.40 -2.82 33.58
CA LYS A 326 11.71 -2.50 32.19
C LYS A 326 10.64 -3.01 31.25
N VAL A 327 10.49 -2.33 30.12
CA VAL A 327 9.66 -2.77 29.00
C VAL A 327 10.58 -3.24 27.88
N VAL A 328 10.34 -4.45 27.38
CA VAL A 328 11.20 -5.11 26.41
C VAL A 328 10.37 -5.51 25.20
N PHE A 329 10.61 -4.84 24.07
CA PHE A 329 10.11 -5.23 22.77
C PHE A 329 11.05 -6.26 22.15
N CYS A 330 10.52 -7.39 21.70
CA CYS A 330 11.30 -8.44 21.07
C CYS A 330 10.70 -8.82 19.74
N CYS A 331 11.54 -8.87 18.70
CA CYS A 331 11.09 -9.37 17.41
C CYS A 331 10.84 -10.88 17.44
N GLY A 332 9.72 -11.31 16.84
CA GLY A 332 9.29 -12.71 16.73
C GLY A 332 7.92 -12.90 17.37
N GLU A 333 6.86 -12.51 16.66
CA GLU A 333 5.48 -12.61 17.15
C GLU A 333 5.05 -14.06 17.45
N GLY A 334 5.61 -15.04 16.73
CA GLY A 334 5.37 -16.47 16.94
C GLY A 334 6.23 -17.10 18.04
N LEU A 335 7.19 -16.36 18.62
CA LEU A 335 8.22 -16.94 19.49
C LEU A 335 8.95 -18.11 18.81
N GLU A 336 9.34 -17.94 17.55
CA GLU A 336 10.06 -18.97 16.78
C GLU A 336 11.44 -19.24 17.39
N SER A 337 11.90 -20.50 17.35
CA SER A 337 13.24 -20.87 17.82
C SER A 337 14.31 -20.03 17.11
N GLY A 338 15.25 -19.48 17.88
CA GLY A 338 16.28 -18.57 17.37
C GLY A 338 15.84 -17.12 17.19
N SER A 339 14.56 -16.78 17.38
CA SER A 339 14.10 -15.38 17.41
C SER A 339 14.56 -14.66 18.69
N PRO A 340 14.78 -13.33 18.65
CA PRO A 340 15.06 -12.56 19.86
C PRO A 340 13.95 -12.69 20.91
N ALA A 341 12.69 -12.82 20.50
CA ALA A 341 11.56 -13.04 21.41
C ALA A 341 11.64 -14.40 22.13
N PHE A 342 11.96 -15.48 21.41
CA PHE A 342 12.16 -16.80 22.02
C PHE A 342 13.33 -16.82 23.02
N GLU A 343 14.46 -16.26 22.63
CA GLU A 343 15.65 -16.16 23.50
C GLU A 343 15.38 -15.29 24.75
N SER A 344 14.57 -14.24 24.62
CA SER A 344 14.15 -13.41 25.76
C SER A 344 13.16 -14.13 26.66
N PHE A 345 12.20 -14.84 26.07
CA PHE A 345 11.22 -15.64 26.78
C PHE A 345 11.91 -16.71 27.63
N THR A 346 12.80 -17.52 27.05
CA THR A 346 13.51 -18.60 27.77
C THR A 346 14.32 -18.11 28.97
N ARG A 347 14.90 -16.90 28.91
CA ARG A 347 15.67 -16.31 30.02
C ARG A 347 14.80 -15.67 31.10
N LEU A 348 13.74 -14.96 30.71
CA LEU A 348 12.94 -14.13 31.64
C LEU A 348 11.73 -14.87 32.23
N CYS A 349 11.26 -15.94 31.59
CA CYS A 349 10.01 -16.60 31.98
C CYS A 349 10.08 -17.41 33.28
N ASN A 350 11.26 -17.65 33.86
CA ASN A 350 11.38 -18.31 35.18
C ASN A 350 11.08 -17.35 36.34
N ASP A 351 11.08 -16.04 36.09
CA ASP A 351 10.79 -15.03 37.09
C ASP A 351 9.28 -14.72 37.15
N PRO A 352 8.62 -14.93 38.30
CA PRO A 352 7.20 -14.62 38.46
C PRO A 352 6.86 -13.13 38.33
N THR A 353 7.86 -12.24 38.39
CA THR A 353 7.66 -10.80 38.17
C THR A 353 7.61 -10.42 36.69
N THR A 354 8.07 -11.30 35.80
CA THR A 354 7.96 -11.11 34.35
C THR A 354 6.53 -11.34 33.90
N THR A 355 5.99 -10.42 33.10
CA THR A 355 4.70 -10.58 32.43
C THR A 355 4.91 -10.59 30.91
N VAL A 356 4.50 -11.68 30.27
CA VAL A 356 4.45 -11.80 28.81
C VAL A 356 3.11 -11.27 28.34
N LEU A 357 3.15 -10.23 27.53
CA LEU A 357 1.96 -9.58 27.00
C LEU A 357 1.89 -9.80 25.49
N LEU A 358 0.93 -10.62 25.08
CA LEU A 358 0.65 -10.93 23.68
C LEU A 358 -0.31 -9.88 23.12
N THR A 359 0.10 -9.20 22.05
CA THR A 359 -0.68 -8.12 21.42
C THR A 359 -1.44 -8.54 20.17
N GLU A 360 -1.11 -9.70 19.60
CA GLU A 360 -1.73 -10.25 18.40
C GLU A 360 -1.91 -11.76 18.54
N ARG A 361 -2.79 -12.35 17.73
CA ARG A 361 -2.96 -13.80 17.67
C ARG A 361 -1.92 -14.36 16.70
N ALA A 362 -1.00 -15.16 17.22
CA ALA A 362 -0.02 -15.84 16.39
C ALA A 362 -0.64 -16.99 15.58
N GLU A 363 0.02 -17.33 14.47
CA GLU A 363 -0.36 -18.44 13.59
C GLU A 363 -0.25 -19.80 14.28
N LYS A 364 -1.05 -20.77 13.85
CA LYS A 364 -1.03 -22.12 14.42
C LYS A 364 0.35 -22.78 14.28
N GLY A 365 0.70 -23.64 15.23
CA GLY A 365 1.99 -24.31 15.28
C GLY A 365 3.12 -23.48 15.89
N THR A 366 2.82 -22.30 16.43
CA THR A 366 3.79 -21.45 17.13
C THR A 366 3.65 -21.54 18.66
N LEU A 367 4.74 -21.27 19.39
CA LEU A 367 4.71 -21.22 20.86
C LEU A 367 3.80 -20.09 21.35
N ALA A 368 3.79 -18.94 20.67
CA ALA A 368 2.88 -17.84 21.01
C ALA A 368 1.40 -18.23 20.87
N HIS A 369 1.06 -19.09 19.90
CA HIS A 369 -0.29 -19.62 19.74
C HIS A 369 -0.68 -20.56 20.91
N GLU A 370 0.23 -21.43 21.34
CA GLU A 370 0.01 -22.29 22.52
C GLU A 370 -0.20 -21.47 23.81
N LEU A 371 0.61 -20.41 24.00
CA LEU A 371 0.44 -19.48 25.11
C LEU A 371 -0.93 -18.77 25.04
N TYR A 372 -1.35 -18.33 23.85
CA TYR A 372 -2.66 -17.73 23.66
C TYR A 372 -3.80 -18.70 24.03
N GLN A 373 -3.75 -19.95 23.59
CA GLN A 373 -4.75 -20.97 23.95
C GLN A 373 -4.82 -21.23 25.46
N TYR A 374 -3.67 -21.31 26.12
CA TYR A 374 -3.62 -21.44 27.57
C TYR A 374 -4.27 -20.23 28.26
N TRP A 375 -3.91 -19.02 27.82
CA TRP A 375 -4.50 -17.79 28.35
C TRP A 375 -6.02 -17.77 28.15
N GLU A 376 -6.51 -18.14 26.97
CA GLU A 376 -7.94 -18.17 26.65
C GLU A 376 -8.72 -19.08 27.61
N ALA A 377 -8.22 -20.31 27.83
CA ALA A 377 -8.83 -21.26 28.76
C ALA A 377 -8.83 -20.74 30.21
N ALA A 378 -7.69 -20.26 30.69
CA ALA A 378 -7.54 -19.81 32.07
C ALA A 378 -8.26 -18.47 32.36
N ALA A 379 -8.34 -17.58 31.37
CA ALA A 379 -9.12 -16.35 31.46
C ALA A 379 -10.62 -16.66 31.53
N ALA A 380 -11.10 -17.64 30.75
CA ALA A 380 -12.49 -18.10 30.81
C ALA A 380 -12.84 -18.66 32.21
N GLU A 381 -11.95 -19.45 32.83
CA GLU A 381 -12.15 -19.96 34.19
C GLU A 381 -12.24 -18.84 35.24
N ARG A 382 -11.36 -17.83 35.15
CA ARG A 382 -11.33 -16.72 36.11
C ARG A 382 -12.55 -15.80 36.03
N ASN A 383 -13.19 -15.70 34.88
CA ASN A 383 -14.27 -14.72 34.63
C ASN A 383 -15.62 -15.37 34.35
N ASN A 384 -15.94 -16.47 35.06
CA ASN A 384 -17.23 -17.16 34.97
C ASN A 384 -17.63 -17.55 33.52
N GLY A 385 -16.66 -17.95 32.71
CA GLY A 385 -16.84 -18.33 31.30
C GLY A 385 -16.88 -17.18 30.29
N LYS A 386 -16.65 -15.93 30.71
CA LYS A 386 -16.55 -14.78 29.79
C LYS A 386 -15.10 -14.44 29.50
N ILE A 387 -14.68 -14.67 28.26
CA ILE A 387 -13.35 -14.27 27.79
C ILE A 387 -13.35 -12.75 27.61
N GLU A 388 -12.42 -12.07 28.28
CA GLU A 388 -12.24 -10.64 28.19
C GLU A 388 -10.73 -10.30 28.15
N ASP A 389 -10.35 -9.44 27.20
CA ASP A 389 -8.96 -9.01 27.02
C ASP A 389 -8.41 -8.34 28.29
N GLY A 390 -7.10 -8.47 28.52
CA GLY A 390 -6.38 -7.81 29.63
C GLY A 390 -6.46 -8.53 30.97
N ILE A 391 -7.05 -9.72 31.06
CA ILE A 391 -7.00 -10.55 32.26
C ILE A 391 -5.59 -11.14 32.40
N ALA A 392 -4.91 -10.85 33.52
CA ALA A 392 -3.66 -11.50 33.87
C ALA A 392 -3.88 -12.90 34.45
N VAL A 393 -3.15 -13.88 33.92
CA VAL A 393 -3.16 -15.27 34.35
C VAL A 393 -1.73 -15.70 34.70
N PRO A 394 -1.50 -16.42 35.81
CA PRO A 394 -0.21 -17.04 36.06
C PRO A 394 0.00 -18.22 35.11
N TYR A 395 1.08 -18.18 34.35
CA TYR A 395 1.54 -19.28 33.51
C TYR A 395 2.58 -20.09 34.27
N GLN A 396 2.32 -21.39 34.46
CA GLN A 396 3.24 -22.31 35.11
C GLN A 396 3.23 -23.64 34.37
N SER A 397 4.30 -23.90 33.62
CA SER A 397 4.44 -25.14 32.85
C SER A 397 5.91 -25.48 32.64
N THR A 398 6.19 -26.77 32.47
CA THR A 398 7.49 -27.26 32.01
C THR A 398 7.40 -27.41 30.50
N LEU A 399 8.17 -26.60 29.77
CA LEU A 399 8.21 -26.62 28.32
C LEU A 399 9.45 -27.38 27.84
N HIS A 400 9.25 -28.27 26.88
CA HIS A 400 10.32 -28.93 26.13
C HIS A 400 10.42 -28.26 24.77
N LEU A 401 11.43 -27.39 24.61
CA LEU A 401 11.60 -26.54 23.45
C LEU A 401 12.89 -26.90 22.71
N GLU A 402 12.89 -26.73 21.40
CA GLU A 402 14.10 -26.78 20.59
C GLU A 402 14.73 -25.39 20.56
N ARG A 403 15.93 -25.26 21.11
CA ARG A 403 16.70 -24.02 21.09
C ARG A 403 17.78 -24.09 20.02
N ILE A 404 17.88 -23.04 19.22
CA ILE A 404 18.96 -22.86 18.25
C ILE A 404 20.08 -22.10 18.94
N GLU A 405 21.25 -22.74 19.09
CA GLU A 405 22.47 -22.07 19.55
C GLU A 405 23.42 -21.84 18.37
N GLU A 406 24.08 -20.69 18.37
CA GLU A 406 25.07 -20.33 17.35
C GLU A 406 26.49 -20.55 17.90
N GLU A 407 27.26 -21.44 17.27
CA GLU A 407 28.66 -21.73 17.62
C GLU A 407 29.59 -21.11 16.57
N TYR A 408 30.65 -20.44 17.00
CA TYR A 408 31.63 -19.83 16.09
C TYR A 408 32.37 -20.88 15.26
N LEU A 409 32.58 -20.59 13.97
CA LEU A 409 33.43 -21.41 13.10
C LEU A 409 34.91 -21.16 13.43
N VAL A 410 35.70 -22.23 13.46
CA VAL A 410 37.13 -22.18 13.79
C VAL A 410 37.94 -23.03 12.81
N GLY A 411 39.17 -22.58 12.49
CA GLY A 411 40.13 -23.33 11.68
C GLY A 411 39.68 -23.53 10.23
N ALA A 412 39.89 -24.73 9.68
CA ALA A 412 39.62 -25.03 8.27
C ALA A 412 38.17 -24.79 7.83
N GLN A 413 37.19 -24.92 8.74
CA GLN A 413 35.78 -24.66 8.41
C GLN A 413 35.52 -23.17 8.15
N LEU A 414 36.23 -22.29 8.87
CA LEU A 414 36.13 -20.84 8.69
C LEU A 414 36.72 -20.43 7.33
N GLU A 415 37.90 -20.95 7.00
CA GLU A 415 38.58 -20.68 5.72
C GLU A 415 37.72 -21.12 4.53
N GLN A 416 37.19 -22.34 4.57
CA GLN A 416 36.30 -22.87 3.52
C GLN A 416 35.04 -22.02 3.35
N TYR A 417 34.43 -21.60 4.46
CA TYR A 417 33.25 -20.75 4.43
C TYR A 417 33.57 -19.38 3.83
N MET A 418 34.66 -18.72 4.25
CA MET A 418 35.08 -17.43 3.71
C MET A 418 35.38 -17.49 2.21
N GLU A 419 36.07 -18.54 1.76
CA GLU A 419 36.35 -18.76 0.34
C GLU A 419 35.06 -18.97 -0.46
N ALA A 420 34.12 -19.76 0.06
CA ALA A 420 32.82 -19.99 -0.57
C ALA A 420 32.01 -18.68 -0.71
N VAL A 421 31.97 -17.85 0.34
CA VAL A 421 31.28 -16.55 0.32
C VAL A 421 31.92 -15.62 -0.73
N LYS A 422 33.25 -15.49 -0.73
CA LYS A 422 33.97 -14.67 -1.70
C LYS A 422 33.76 -15.14 -3.14
N ALA A 423 33.84 -16.46 -3.37
CA ALA A 423 33.59 -17.06 -4.68
C ALA A 423 32.15 -16.80 -5.17
N ARG A 424 31.16 -16.93 -4.28
CA ARG A 424 29.75 -16.63 -4.59
C ARG A 424 29.55 -15.16 -4.95
N ARG A 425 30.11 -14.23 -4.18
CA ARG A 425 30.06 -12.78 -4.49
C ARG A 425 30.67 -12.46 -5.85
N GLN A 426 31.80 -13.11 -6.19
CA GLN A 426 32.41 -12.94 -7.50
C GLN A 426 31.49 -13.47 -8.61
N GLN A 427 30.90 -14.65 -8.43
CA GLN A 427 29.97 -15.23 -9.40
C GLN A 427 28.72 -14.35 -9.58
N ASP A 428 28.16 -13.81 -8.51
CA ASP A 428 26.99 -12.92 -8.55
C ASP A 428 27.32 -11.60 -9.26
N LYS A 429 28.50 -11.01 -8.99
CA LYS A 429 29.00 -9.83 -9.74
C LYS A 429 29.13 -10.14 -11.24
N GLU A 430 29.72 -11.28 -11.61
CA GLU A 430 29.86 -11.69 -13.02
C GLU A 430 28.50 -11.93 -13.70
N ASN A 431 27.58 -12.59 -13.00
CA ASN A 431 26.22 -12.85 -13.50
C ASN A 431 25.46 -11.54 -13.72
N LYS A 432 25.57 -10.59 -12.79
CA LYS A 432 24.97 -9.26 -12.91
C LYS A 432 25.50 -8.51 -14.13
N VAL A 433 26.83 -8.51 -14.33
CA VAL A 433 27.44 -7.87 -15.51
C VAL A 433 27.00 -8.54 -16.82
N LYS A 434 26.86 -9.87 -16.85
CA LYS A 434 26.36 -10.59 -18.03
C LYS A 434 24.90 -10.22 -18.32
N LEU A 435 24.07 -10.15 -17.29
CA LEU A 435 22.65 -9.82 -17.41
C LEU A 435 22.43 -8.37 -17.86
N GLU A 436 23.15 -7.41 -17.28
CA GLU A 436 23.10 -6.01 -17.72
C GLU A 436 23.53 -5.83 -19.19
N LYS A 437 24.53 -6.60 -19.62
CA LYS A 437 24.94 -6.62 -21.04
C LYS A 437 23.86 -7.21 -21.94
N GLN A 438 23.09 -8.19 -21.46
CA GLN A 438 21.99 -8.78 -22.20
C GLN A 438 20.80 -7.81 -22.29
N GLN A 439 20.38 -7.21 -21.18
CA GLN A 439 19.30 -6.22 -21.15
C GLN A 439 19.62 -5.00 -22.02
N LYS A 440 20.87 -4.51 -22.00
CA LYS A 440 21.32 -3.42 -22.88
C LYS A 440 21.28 -3.80 -24.37
N LYS A 441 21.52 -5.07 -24.71
CA LYS A 441 21.41 -5.57 -26.09
C LYS A 441 19.95 -5.69 -26.53
N GLU A 442 19.07 -6.16 -25.66
CA GLU A 442 17.63 -6.28 -25.93
C GLU A 442 16.98 -4.88 -26.09
N ALA A 443 17.29 -3.94 -25.19
CA ALA A 443 16.84 -2.55 -25.30
C ALA A 443 17.36 -1.83 -26.56
N ALA A 444 18.60 -2.12 -26.99
CA ALA A 444 19.16 -1.59 -28.23
C ALA A 444 18.51 -2.18 -29.50
N ALA A 445 18.04 -3.43 -29.43
CA ALA A 445 17.30 -4.07 -30.51
C ALA A 445 15.89 -3.47 -30.69
N GLU A 446 15.22 -3.09 -29.59
CA GLU A 446 13.90 -2.45 -29.62
C GLU A 446 13.93 -0.98 -30.08
N THR A 447 15.03 -0.26 -29.84
CA THR A 447 15.17 1.17 -30.18
C THR A 447 15.77 1.44 -31.57
N GLY A 448 16.05 0.41 -32.37
CA GLY A 448 16.43 0.52 -33.78
C GLY A 448 17.70 1.35 -34.07
N THR A 449 18.50 1.68 -33.06
CA THR A 449 19.70 2.51 -33.21
C THR A 449 20.93 1.62 -33.34
N ASN A 450 21.27 1.26 -34.58
CA ASN A 450 22.55 0.63 -34.91
C ASN A 450 23.70 1.64 -34.75
N ASN A 451 24.17 1.84 -33.52
CA ASN A 451 25.42 2.55 -33.25
C ASN A 451 26.42 1.58 -32.59
N GLU A 452 27.14 0.84 -33.43
CA GLU A 452 28.18 -0.11 -33.02
C GLU A 452 29.39 0.54 -32.30
N ASN A 453 29.43 1.88 -32.22
CA ASN A 453 30.52 2.64 -31.59
C ASN A 453 30.36 2.91 -30.08
N LEU A 454 29.24 2.54 -29.44
CA LEU A 454 29.09 2.70 -27.98
C LEU A 454 29.63 1.52 -27.16
N LEU A 455 30.07 0.44 -27.82
CA LEU A 455 30.46 -0.83 -27.18
C LEU A 455 31.97 -0.95 -26.86
N LYS A 456 32.77 0.10 -27.08
CA LYS A 456 34.25 0.04 -26.92
C LYS A 456 34.87 0.99 -25.90
N ILE A 457 34.08 1.73 -25.13
CA ILE A 457 34.61 2.61 -24.07
C ILE A 457 34.00 2.17 -22.74
N ASP A 458 34.84 2.04 -21.72
CA ASP A 458 34.52 1.68 -20.32
C ASP A 458 34.38 0.21 -19.90
N GLY A 459 35.16 -0.68 -20.52
CA GLY A 459 35.41 -2.02 -19.95
C GLY A 459 36.49 -2.07 -18.86
N LYS A 460 37.22 -0.97 -18.61
CA LYS A 460 38.44 -0.98 -17.76
C LYS A 460 38.44 0.00 -16.60
N LYS A 461 37.37 0.79 -16.42
CA LYS A 461 37.28 1.85 -15.41
C LYS A 461 36.31 1.53 -14.25
N ILE A 462 35.66 0.37 -14.26
CA ILE A 462 34.71 -0.08 -13.22
C ILE A 462 35.39 -1.02 -12.20
N LEU A 463 36.67 -1.33 -12.36
CA LEU A 463 37.40 -2.31 -11.52
C LEU A 463 38.24 -1.67 -10.40
N ALA A 464 37.97 -0.42 -9.98
CA ALA A 464 38.84 0.28 -9.03
C ALA A 464 38.12 1.23 -8.07
N GLU A 465 36.85 0.98 -7.77
CA GLU A 465 36.12 1.66 -6.70
C GLU A 465 35.30 0.57 -5.99
N ASP A 466 35.92 -0.10 -5.01
CA ASP A 466 35.30 -0.82 -3.87
C ASP A 466 36.34 -1.75 -3.19
N ASP A 467 37.58 -1.29 -3.03
CA ASP A 467 38.57 -1.92 -2.13
C ASP A 467 38.93 -0.86 -1.06
N ASP A 468 38.04 -0.68 -0.08
CA ASP A 468 38.36 -0.13 1.24
C ASP A 468 38.17 -1.28 2.25
N ASP A 469 38.99 -2.32 2.13
CA ASP A 469 39.20 -3.29 3.22
C ASP A 469 40.35 -2.74 4.08
N GLU A 470 40.03 -2.46 5.35
CA GLU A 470 41.01 -2.06 6.37
C GLU A 470 41.94 -3.25 6.65
N ASP A 471 43.22 -3.12 6.32
CA ASP A 471 44.27 -4.10 6.66
C ASP A 471 44.46 -4.16 8.19
N GLU A 472 44.30 -5.35 8.78
CA GLU A 472 44.72 -5.66 10.15
C GLU A 472 46.26 -5.68 10.23
N ASP A 473 46.79 -5.02 11.26
CA ASP A 473 48.21 -4.98 11.60
C ASP A 473 48.67 -6.35 12.12
N ASP A 474 49.44 -7.09 11.31
CA ASP A 474 50.29 -8.19 11.79
C ASP A 474 51.78 -7.79 11.67
N GLU A 475 52.38 -7.54 12.83
CA GLU A 475 53.82 -7.49 13.02
C GLU A 475 54.39 -8.92 12.89
N ASP A 476 55.43 -9.12 12.05
CA ASP A 476 56.63 -9.87 12.46
C ASP A 476 57.75 -9.89 11.39
N GLU A 477 58.95 -10.12 11.92
CA GLU A 477 60.26 -9.68 11.46
C GLU A 477 60.94 -10.48 10.30
N ALA A 478 61.93 -9.80 9.71
CA ALA A 478 63.26 -10.30 9.31
C ALA A 478 63.54 -10.79 7.86
N ASN A 479 64.43 -9.99 7.24
CA ASN A 479 65.54 -10.33 6.33
C ASN A 479 65.31 -10.58 4.83
N GLY A 480 66.05 -9.79 4.01
CA GLY A 480 66.71 -10.30 2.81
C GLY A 480 66.39 -9.58 1.50
N ASP A 481 67.14 -8.51 1.23
CA ASP A 481 67.34 -7.79 -0.03
C ASP A 481 67.08 -8.55 -1.36
N ASP A 482 65.97 -8.28 -2.07
CA ASP A 482 65.93 -8.16 -3.55
C ASP A 482 64.62 -7.54 -4.14
N GLU A 483 63.98 -6.58 -3.46
CA GLU A 483 62.70 -5.98 -3.91
C GLU A 483 62.81 -4.52 -4.38
N SER A 484 64.00 -3.91 -4.32
CA SER A 484 64.19 -2.49 -4.62
C SER A 484 64.09 -2.14 -6.12
N GLN A 485 64.26 -3.12 -7.01
CA GLN A 485 64.22 -2.89 -8.47
C GLN A 485 62.85 -3.12 -9.13
N LYS A 486 61.93 -3.87 -8.50
CA LYS A 486 60.56 -4.07 -9.00
C LYS A 486 59.61 -2.94 -8.54
N ARG A 487 59.82 -2.38 -7.34
CA ARG A 487 59.07 -1.24 -6.80
C ARG A 487 59.30 0.06 -7.59
N ALA A 488 60.52 0.28 -8.09
CA ALA A 488 60.88 1.47 -8.87
C ALA A 488 60.25 1.54 -10.28
N LYS A 489 59.90 0.39 -10.90
CA LYS A 489 59.26 0.36 -12.23
C LYS A 489 57.73 0.49 -12.17
N ARG A 490 57.08 0.07 -11.07
CA ARG A 490 55.64 0.29 -10.83
C ARG A 490 55.35 1.73 -10.38
N ALA A 491 56.20 2.31 -9.52
CA ALA A 491 56.06 3.69 -9.06
C ALA A 491 56.17 4.72 -10.19
N ARG A 492 56.95 4.43 -11.26
CA ARG A 492 57.18 5.35 -12.39
C ARG A 492 56.08 5.34 -13.45
N LYS A 493 55.17 4.36 -13.41
CA LYS A 493 54.01 4.27 -14.32
C LYS A 493 52.74 4.86 -13.71
N GLN A 494 52.55 4.70 -12.39
CA GLN A 494 51.44 5.31 -11.65
C GLN A 494 51.60 6.83 -11.42
N THR A 495 52.82 7.35 -11.38
CA THR A 495 53.07 8.81 -11.23
C THR A 495 52.78 9.59 -12.52
N LYS A 496 52.99 9.01 -13.71
CA LYS A 496 52.69 9.70 -14.98
C LYS A 496 51.19 9.87 -15.26
N GLU A 497 50.35 8.90 -14.88
CA GLU A 497 48.90 8.99 -15.11
C GLU A 497 48.16 9.81 -14.03
N LYS A 498 48.72 9.90 -12.81
CA LYS A 498 48.21 10.81 -11.76
C LYS A 498 48.68 12.25 -11.94
N GLU A 499 49.88 12.51 -12.46
CA GLU A 499 50.37 13.88 -12.69
C GLU A 499 49.68 14.62 -13.85
N GLU A 500 49.12 13.92 -14.84
CA GLU A 500 48.38 14.56 -15.94
C GLU A 500 46.97 15.02 -15.51
N ASN A 501 46.29 14.29 -14.63
CA ASN A 501 44.93 14.64 -14.18
C ASN A 501 44.88 15.62 -12.99
N LEU A 502 45.96 15.75 -12.21
CA LEU A 502 46.03 16.69 -11.07
C LEU A 502 46.50 18.10 -11.45
N LYS A 503 46.98 18.32 -12.68
CA LYS A 503 47.50 19.63 -13.14
C LYS A 503 46.44 20.62 -13.60
N GLU A 504 45.21 20.21 -13.84
CA GLU A 504 44.19 21.14 -14.37
C GLU A 504 43.49 22.00 -13.30
N ASN A 505 43.58 21.68 -12.00
CA ASN A 505 42.75 22.36 -10.99
C ASN A 505 43.45 22.72 -9.65
N LEU A 506 44.79 22.77 -9.60
CA LEU A 506 45.50 23.43 -8.49
C LEU A 506 46.06 24.80 -8.93
N PRO A 507 45.90 25.88 -8.14
CA PRO A 507 46.63 27.11 -8.39
C PRO A 507 48.12 26.88 -8.16
N LEU A 508 48.91 26.95 -9.22
CA LEU A 508 50.37 26.89 -9.17
C LEU A 508 50.93 28.26 -8.77
N ASP A 509 51.71 28.33 -7.69
CA ASP A 509 52.57 29.48 -7.41
C ASP A 509 53.72 29.49 -8.42
N ILE A 510 53.64 30.39 -9.40
CA ILE A 510 54.63 30.52 -10.46
C ILE A 510 55.67 31.56 -10.03
N ASP A 511 56.94 31.15 -9.94
CA ASP A 511 58.04 32.05 -9.61
C ASP A 511 58.39 32.97 -10.80
N VAL A 512 58.03 34.24 -10.68
CA VAL A 512 58.08 35.25 -11.76
C VAL A 512 59.39 36.06 -11.78
N ARG A 513 60.40 35.63 -11.01
CA ARG A 513 61.63 36.42 -10.80
C ARG A 513 62.53 36.50 -12.04
N ASN A 514 62.48 35.51 -12.94
CA ASN A 514 63.34 35.46 -14.15
C ASN A 514 62.59 35.62 -15.48
N SER A 515 61.29 35.86 -15.48
CA SER A 515 60.51 36.07 -16.71
C SER A 515 60.59 37.53 -17.19
N LYS A 516 60.79 37.74 -18.49
CA LYS A 516 60.84 39.08 -19.12
C LYS A 516 59.55 39.37 -19.91
N GLY A 517 59.10 40.63 -19.90
CA GLY A 517 57.96 41.11 -20.68
C GLY A 517 56.59 40.68 -20.14
N LYS A 518 55.62 40.41 -21.04
CA LYS A 518 54.23 40.03 -20.72
C LYS A 518 54.10 38.81 -19.80
N ASN A 519 55.17 38.03 -19.63
CA ASN A 519 55.25 36.87 -18.76
C ASN A 519 55.53 37.22 -17.28
N ARG A 520 55.56 38.52 -16.90
CA ARG A 520 55.58 38.98 -15.50
C ARG A 520 54.19 39.13 -14.86
N MET A 521 53.13 38.97 -15.64
CA MET A 521 51.76 38.95 -15.11
C MET A 521 51.34 37.50 -14.84
N PHE A 522 50.48 37.31 -13.84
CA PHE A 522 49.90 36.01 -13.53
C PHE A 522 49.21 35.46 -14.80
N PRO A 523 49.47 34.21 -15.23
CA PRO A 523 48.91 33.67 -16.46
C PRO A 523 47.39 33.53 -16.32
N TYR A 524 46.68 34.54 -16.80
CA TYR A 524 45.23 34.52 -16.94
C TYR A 524 44.89 33.93 -18.30
N ILE A 525 44.37 32.70 -18.30
CA ILE A 525 43.81 32.09 -19.50
C ILE A 525 42.32 32.48 -19.52
N PRO A 526 41.89 33.42 -20.39
CA PRO A 526 40.49 33.80 -20.46
C PRO A 526 39.66 32.59 -20.90
N LYS A 527 38.70 32.16 -20.07
CA LYS A 527 37.72 31.14 -20.46
C LYS A 527 36.86 31.74 -21.59
N LYS A 528 36.76 31.05 -22.72
CA LYS A 528 35.86 31.46 -23.81
C LYS A 528 34.42 31.22 -23.36
N LEU A 529 33.67 32.31 -23.18
CA LEU A 529 32.24 32.27 -22.87
C LEU A 529 31.47 31.83 -24.12
N LYS A 530 30.56 30.87 -23.97
CA LYS A 530 29.62 30.49 -25.02
C LYS A 530 28.37 31.34 -24.86
N TYR A 531 27.86 31.90 -25.95
CA TYR A 531 26.63 32.67 -25.97
C TYR A 531 25.57 31.91 -26.79
N ASP A 532 24.35 31.86 -26.30
CA ASP A 532 23.15 31.49 -27.05
C ASP A 532 22.29 32.74 -27.35
N ASP A 533 21.16 32.55 -28.03
CA ASP A 533 20.26 33.62 -28.45
C ASP A 533 19.63 34.42 -27.27
N TYR A 534 19.77 33.92 -26.04
CA TYR A 534 19.27 34.53 -24.80
C TYR A 534 20.39 35.02 -23.87
N GLY A 535 21.67 34.81 -24.20
CA GLY A 535 22.82 35.37 -23.49
C GLY A 535 23.95 34.38 -23.23
N GLU A 536 24.73 34.62 -22.17
CA GLU A 536 25.84 33.74 -21.79
C GLU A 536 25.32 32.39 -21.28
N VAL A 537 25.80 31.29 -21.86
CA VAL A 537 25.44 29.93 -21.47
C VAL A 537 26.10 29.61 -20.13
N ILE A 538 25.31 29.66 -19.05
CA ILE A 538 25.75 29.38 -17.69
C ILE A 538 25.93 27.87 -17.50
N ASN A 539 27.11 27.44 -17.04
CA ASN A 539 27.35 26.05 -16.67
C ASN A 539 26.90 25.79 -15.22
N PRO A 540 25.88 24.94 -14.96
CA PRO A 540 25.35 24.72 -13.61
C PRO A 540 26.37 24.17 -12.60
N ALA A 541 27.39 23.46 -13.09
CA ALA A 541 28.43 22.87 -12.25
C ALA A 541 29.33 23.90 -11.56
N ASP A 542 29.52 25.09 -12.16
CA ASP A 542 30.36 26.16 -11.60
C ASP A 542 29.72 26.81 -10.34
N PHE A 543 28.42 26.56 -10.11
CA PHE A 543 27.66 27.11 -8.99
C PHE A 543 27.21 26.05 -7.97
N ALA A 544 27.62 24.78 -8.14
CA ALA A 544 27.30 23.70 -7.21
C ALA A 544 28.19 23.78 -5.95
N LYS A 545 27.58 23.83 -4.75
CA LYS A 545 28.30 23.84 -3.46
C LYS A 545 28.77 22.41 -3.10
N LYS A 546 30.04 22.27 -2.72
CA LYS A 546 30.69 20.98 -2.37
C LYS A 546 30.08 20.19 -1.19
N ASP A 547 29.11 20.74 -0.45
CA ASP A 547 28.46 20.05 0.68
C ASP A 547 27.14 19.34 0.31
N SER A 548 26.75 19.32 -0.97
CA SER A 548 25.56 18.60 -1.44
C SER A 548 25.96 17.38 -2.30
N LYS A 549 26.56 16.36 -1.69
CA LYS A 549 26.49 14.98 -2.20
C LYS A 549 25.26 14.32 -1.58
N TYR A 550 24.10 14.55 -2.20
CA TYR A 550 22.97 13.64 -2.15
C TYR A 550 22.59 13.34 -3.60
N ASP A 551 22.43 12.05 -3.88
CA ASP A 551 22.16 11.50 -5.20
C ASP A 551 20.91 12.08 -5.84
N PHE A 552 21.07 12.48 -7.10
CA PHE A 552 19.98 12.68 -8.03
C PHE A 552 20.35 12.08 -9.37
N ARG A 553 19.84 10.87 -9.65
CA ARG A 553 19.61 10.43 -11.03
C ARG A 553 18.18 9.89 -11.19
N HIS A 554 17.37 10.77 -11.77
CA HIS A 554 16.16 10.60 -12.60
C HIS A 554 14.85 10.25 -11.86
N GLY A 555 13.74 11.01 -11.92
CA GLY A 555 13.43 12.27 -12.60
C GLY A 555 11.94 12.64 -12.41
N LYS A 556 11.64 13.94 -12.54
CA LYS A 556 10.34 14.67 -12.62
C LYS A 556 9.59 15.03 -11.33
N GLY A 557 9.55 16.35 -11.08
CA GLY A 557 8.58 17.02 -10.22
C GLY A 557 9.18 18.11 -9.33
N LEU A 558 9.48 19.28 -9.90
CA LEU A 558 9.72 20.50 -9.14
C LEU A 558 8.43 20.90 -8.41
N ASP A 559 8.50 21.17 -7.10
CA ASP A 559 8.10 22.50 -6.61
C ASP A 559 8.55 22.80 -5.15
N ASN A 560 9.32 23.89 -5.07
CA ASN A 560 9.35 24.95 -4.05
C ASN A 560 9.55 24.63 -2.56
N LYS A 561 10.77 24.93 -2.10
CA LYS A 561 11.03 25.63 -0.81
C LYS A 561 12.38 26.36 -0.84
N ILE A 562 12.42 27.52 -1.51
CA ILE A 562 13.45 28.54 -1.35
C ILE A 562 12.93 29.56 -0.33
N GLY A 563 13.59 29.71 0.83
CA GLY A 563 13.22 30.77 1.76
C GLY A 563 13.58 30.59 3.23
N GLU A 564 14.81 30.20 3.59
CA GLU A 564 15.30 30.43 4.96
C GLU A 564 16.63 31.19 4.95
N LYS A 565 16.56 32.48 5.30
CA LYS A 565 17.73 33.32 5.60
C LYS A 565 18.28 32.91 6.97
N ARG A 566 19.45 32.27 7.02
CA ARG A 566 20.21 32.12 8.28
C ARG A 566 20.86 33.46 8.63
N LYS A 567 20.58 33.97 9.84
CA LYS A 567 21.27 35.12 10.44
C LYS A 567 22.69 34.70 10.86
N PHE A 568 23.67 35.52 10.51
CA PHE A 568 25.07 35.34 10.86
C PHE A 568 25.29 35.74 12.33
N GLY A 569 25.90 34.84 13.13
CA GLY A 569 26.44 35.14 14.46
C GLY A 569 25.62 34.63 15.66
N GLN A 570 25.87 33.38 16.09
CA GLN A 570 25.90 32.99 17.51
C GLN A 570 26.46 31.57 17.72
N ASP A 571 27.55 31.53 18.50
CA ASP A 571 28.09 30.50 19.42
C ASP A 571 28.44 29.07 18.97
N SER A 572 29.75 28.85 18.88
CA SER A 572 30.52 27.66 18.51
C SER A 572 30.80 26.68 19.67
N LEU A 573 29.91 26.57 20.67
CA LEU A 573 30.10 25.66 21.81
C LEU A 573 29.03 24.56 21.94
N SER A 574 27.88 24.67 21.27
CA SER A 574 26.86 23.61 21.20
C SER A 574 27.10 22.60 20.05
N SER A 575 27.86 23.01 19.03
CA SER A 575 28.11 22.20 17.83
C SER A 575 29.07 21.02 18.07
N LYS A 576 29.98 21.07 19.06
CA LYS A 576 30.88 19.95 19.36
C LYS A 576 30.17 18.77 20.01
N LYS A 577 29.18 19.00 20.90
CA LYS A 577 28.38 17.92 21.50
C LYS A 577 27.43 17.27 20.48
N ASN A 578 26.85 18.06 19.57
CA ASN A 578 26.01 17.52 18.50
C ASN A 578 26.81 16.81 17.39
N ALA A 579 28.03 17.26 17.10
CA ALA A 579 28.92 16.57 16.14
C ALA A 579 29.41 15.22 16.67
N LEU A 580 29.73 15.11 17.97
CA LEU A 580 30.09 13.83 18.61
C LEU A 580 28.91 12.87 18.70
N LYS A 581 27.68 13.37 18.95
CA LYS A 581 26.47 12.55 18.96
C LYS A 581 26.07 12.09 17.55
N GLN A 582 26.18 12.97 16.55
CA GLN A 582 25.98 12.60 15.14
C GLN A 582 27.07 11.67 14.58
N LYS A 583 28.31 11.72 15.12
CA LYS A 583 29.35 10.73 14.77
C LYS A 583 29.03 9.36 15.38
N LYS A 584 28.59 9.31 16.65
CA LYS A 584 28.16 8.07 17.33
C LYS A 584 26.90 7.45 16.68
N ASP A 585 25.93 8.27 16.30
CA ASP A 585 24.72 7.82 15.60
C ASP A 585 25.01 7.39 14.14
N LYS A 586 26.09 7.90 13.53
CA LYS A 586 26.55 7.45 12.20
C LYS A 586 27.34 6.15 12.25
N THR A 587 28.22 5.96 13.25
CA THR A 587 28.95 4.69 13.45
C THR A 587 28.00 3.56 13.82
N ASN A 588 27.01 3.80 14.69
CA ASN A 588 25.99 2.79 15.01
C ASN A 588 25.13 2.40 13.79
N LYS A 589 24.82 3.38 12.90
CA LYS A 589 24.06 3.12 11.66
C LYS A 589 24.79 2.22 10.66
N THR A 590 26.11 2.28 10.61
CA THR A 590 26.94 1.38 9.80
C THR A 590 27.12 0.03 10.50
N ASP A 591 27.35 0.03 11.81
CA ASP A 591 27.60 -1.20 12.60
C ASP A 591 26.42 -2.20 12.60
N GLU A 592 25.17 -1.72 12.54
CA GLU A 592 23.94 -2.55 12.52
C GLU A 592 23.67 -3.26 11.17
N LEU A 593 24.26 -2.80 10.06
CA LEU A 593 24.21 -3.53 8.77
C LEU A 593 25.37 -4.51 8.66
N ILE A 594 26.54 -4.12 9.17
CA ILE A 594 27.76 -4.94 9.15
C ILE A 594 27.54 -6.22 10.00
N ALA A 595 26.70 -6.19 11.04
CA ALA A 595 26.43 -7.34 11.92
C ALA A 595 25.74 -8.54 11.23
N LEU A 596 25.02 -8.29 10.13
CA LEU A 596 24.33 -9.32 9.35
C LEU A 596 25.08 -9.67 8.07
N ASP A 597 26.32 -9.19 7.91
CA ASP A 597 27.18 -9.56 6.80
C ASP A 597 27.63 -11.03 6.94
N ALA A 598 27.57 -11.78 5.84
CA ALA A 598 27.95 -13.20 5.80
C ALA A 598 29.40 -13.44 6.25
N LEU A 599 30.32 -12.48 6.01
CA LEU A 599 31.73 -12.61 6.37
C LEU A 599 32.03 -12.27 7.84
N ARG A 600 31.14 -11.54 8.52
CA ARG A 600 31.40 -11.06 9.88
C ARG A 600 31.02 -12.12 10.90
N GLU A 601 32.00 -12.62 11.66
CA GLU A 601 31.79 -13.64 12.70
C GLU A 601 30.98 -14.86 12.23
N PRO A 602 31.48 -15.69 11.29
CA PRO A 602 30.76 -16.87 10.81
C PRO A 602 30.40 -17.87 11.91
N ARG A 603 29.14 -18.31 11.93
CA ARG A 603 28.59 -19.23 12.94
C ARG A 603 27.92 -20.44 12.31
N ARG A 604 27.78 -21.49 13.09
CA ARG A 604 26.97 -22.67 12.79
C ARG A 604 25.81 -22.75 13.76
N GLN A 605 24.62 -22.94 13.25
CA GLN A 605 23.43 -23.18 14.06
C GLN A 605 23.36 -24.67 14.46
N VAL A 606 23.18 -24.91 15.75
CA VAL A 606 23.04 -26.25 16.33
C VAL A 606 21.76 -26.26 17.16
N SER A 607 20.85 -27.19 16.86
CA SER A 607 19.66 -27.35 17.67
C SER A 607 19.93 -28.20 18.91
N LYS A 608 19.45 -27.72 20.06
CA LYS A 608 19.57 -28.36 21.36
C LYS A 608 18.20 -28.42 22.02
N ASN A 609 17.86 -29.59 22.55
CA ASN A 609 16.63 -29.75 23.35
C ASN A 609 16.82 -29.07 24.70
N LEU A 610 15.97 -28.09 25.00
CA LEU A 610 15.97 -27.34 26.25
C LEU A 610 14.68 -27.62 27.01
N SER A 611 14.80 -28.00 28.28
CA SER A 611 13.65 -28.12 29.18
C SER A 611 13.69 -26.95 30.16
N ILE A 612 12.72 -26.04 30.06
CA ILE A 612 12.60 -24.90 30.96
C ILE A 612 11.36 -25.02 31.82
N TYR A 613 11.51 -24.64 33.09
CA TYR A 613 10.39 -24.43 33.98
C TYR A 613 9.99 -22.95 33.91
N THR A 614 8.82 -22.70 33.34
CA THR A 614 8.28 -21.34 33.17
C THR A 614 7.35 -21.02 34.33
N LYS A 615 7.52 -19.82 34.89
CA LYS A 615 6.66 -19.23 35.92
C LYS A 615 6.61 -17.72 35.70
N CYS A 616 5.66 -17.25 34.91
CA CYS A 616 5.50 -15.84 34.58
C CYS A 616 4.02 -15.41 34.53
N GLY A 617 3.76 -14.12 34.53
CA GLY A 617 2.45 -13.58 34.17
C GLY A 617 2.21 -13.72 32.66
N LEU A 618 0.99 -14.03 32.26
CA LEU A 618 0.57 -14.10 30.87
C LEU A 618 -0.71 -13.29 30.69
N VAL A 619 -0.69 -12.40 29.70
CA VAL A 619 -1.78 -11.48 29.38
C VAL A 619 -1.92 -11.41 27.86
N PHE A 620 -3.15 -11.37 27.38
CA PHE A 620 -3.45 -11.06 25.99
C PHE A 620 -4.30 -9.80 25.91
N VAL A 621 -3.91 -8.87 25.04
CA VAL A 621 -4.71 -7.70 24.66
C VAL A 621 -4.62 -7.57 23.15
N ASP A 622 -5.71 -7.83 22.44
CA ASP A 622 -5.71 -7.74 20.99
C ASP A 622 -5.51 -6.29 20.53
N LEU A 623 -4.38 -6.00 19.91
CA LEU A 623 -4.02 -4.74 19.26
C LEU A 623 -3.71 -4.94 17.77
N ALA A 624 -4.16 -6.05 17.15
CA ALA A 624 -3.77 -6.42 15.79
C ALA A 624 -4.25 -5.47 14.68
N GLY A 625 -5.11 -4.50 14.99
CA GLY A 625 -5.68 -3.58 14.00
C GLY A 625 -6.48 -4.34 12.93
N LEU A 626 -7.47 -5.13 13.35
CA LEU A 626 -8.35 -5.89 12.47
C LEU A 626 -9.81 -5.52 12.70
N VAL A 627 -10.65 -5.76 11.68
CA VAL A 627 -12.10 -5.59 11.78
C VAL A 627 -12.71 -6.57 12.77
N ASP A 628 -13.63 -6.08 13.61
CA ASP A 628 -14.38 -6.92 14.52
C ASP A 628 -15.57 -7.59 13.82
N LEU A 629 -16.04 -8.70 14.39
CA LEU A 629 -17.13 -9.50 13.83
C LEU A 629 -18.42 -8.71 13.60
N ARG A 630 -18.75 -7.75 14.48
CA ARG A 630 -19.97 -6.94 14.35
C ARG A 630 -19.82 -5.97 13.18
N SER A 631 -18.72 -5.22 13.09
CA SER A 631 -18.54 -4.27 11.99
C SER A 631 -18.40 -4.97 10.64
N LEU A 632 -17.70 -6.11 10.57
CA LEU A 632 -17.65 -6.96 9.37
C LEU A 632 -19.07 -7.28 8.86
N SER A 633 -19.95 -7.68 9.80
CA SER A 633 -21.34 -8.04 9.53
C SER A 633 -22.25 -6.87 9.11
N LEU A 634 -21.81 -5.63 9.32
CA LEU A 634 -22.50 -4.41 8.91
C LEU A 634 -21.95 -3.84 7.60
N ILE A 635 -20.63 -3.87 7.44
CA ILE A 635 -19.92 -3.26 6.30
C ILE A 635 -20.12 -4.08 5.02
N ILE A 636 -19.97 -5.41 5.09
CA ILE A 636 -20.10 -6.28 3.91
C ILE A 636 -21.49 -6.14 3.24
N PRO A 637 -22.62 -6.24 3.97
CA PRO A 637 -23.93 -6.05 3.35
C PRO A 637 -24.16 -4.63 2.79
N SER A 638 -23.49 -3.62 3.35
CA SER A 638 -23.57 -2.23 2.87
C SER A 638 -22.92 -2.07 1.49
N LEU A 639 -21.81 -2.78 1.25
CA LEU A 639 -21.15 -2.83 -0.07
C LEU A 639 -22.01 -3.53 -1.13
N LYS A 640 -22.94 -4.41 -0.73
CA LYS A 640 -23.79 -5.22 -1.61
C LYS A 640 -22.99 -6.00 -2.67
N PRO A 641 -21.97 -6.80 -2.27
CA PRO A 641 -21.24 -7.66 -3.20
C PRO A 641 -22.19 -8.68 -3.84
N ARG A 642 -21.92 -9.16 -5.05
CA ARG A 642 -22.69 -10.31 -5.60
C ARG A 642 -22.24 -11.61 -4.96
N LYS A 643 -20.92 -11.85 -4.97
CA LYS A 643 -20.26 -13.00 -4.33
C LYS A 643 -19.20 -12.51 -3.34
N LEU A 644 -19.12 -13.18 -2.21
CA LEU A 644 -18.13 -12.98 -1.16
C LEU A 644 -17.33 -14.28 -1.02
N LEU A 645 -16.03 -14.22 -1.30
CA LEU A 645 -15.09 -15.30 -1.03
C LEU A 645 -14.44 -15.07 0.34
N LEU A 646 -14.58 -16.05 1.22
CA LEU A 646 -14.00 -16.02 2.56
C LEU A 646 -12.75 -16.90 2.60
N LEU A 647 -11.59 -16.29 2.88
CA LEU A 647 -10.33 -17.00 3.12
C LEU A 647 -10.31 -17.54 4.56
N SER A 648 -9.65 -18.68 4.75
CA SER A 648 -9.44 -19.26 6.07
C SER A 648 -8.60 -18.35 6.98
N ASP A 649 -8.94 -18.36 8.27
CA ASP A 649 -8.15 -17.75 9.33
C ASP A 649 -6.97 -18.65 9.69
N MET A 650 -5.74 -18.16 9.50
CA MET A 650 -4.49 -18.88 9.82
C MET A 650 -4.28 -19.04 11.32
N THR A 651 -5.03 -18.30 12.15
CA THR A 651 -4.95 -18.35 13.62
C THR A 651 -5.97 -19.33 14.21
N SER A 652 -7.19 -19.44 13.68
CA SER A 652 -8.24 -20.28 14.27
C SER A 652 -9.30 -20.74 13.27
N ASP A 653 -9.53 -22.07 13.19
CA ASP A 653 -10.60 -22.63 12.34
C ASP A 653 -11.99 -22.30 12.87
N VAL A 654 -12.11 -22.16 14.20
CA VAL A 654 -13.37 -21.85 14.86
C VAL A 654 -13.87 -20.47 14.42
N ASN A 655 -12.96 -19.51 14.27
CA ASN A 655 -13.29 -18.18 13.75
C ASN A 655 -13.84 -18.25 12.33
N THR A 656 -13.18 -19.01 11.45
CA THR A 656 -13.62 -19.22 10.06
C THR A 656 -15.07 -19.71 10.01
N ALA A 657 -15.37 -20.77 10.77
CA ALA A 657 -16.72 -21.33 10.82
C ALA A 657 -17.76 -20.34 11.39
N ASN A 658 -17.39 -19.56 12.40
CA ASN A 658 -18.28 -18.57 13.03
C ASN A 658 -18.60 -17.40 12.10
N VAL A 659 -17.58 -16.83 11.46
CA VAL A 659 -17.71 -15.75 10.47
C VAL A 659 -18.57 -16.22 9.30
N PHE A 660 -18.29 -17.40 8.76
CA PHE A 660 -19.05 -17.98 7.65
C PHE A 660 -20.54 -18.15 8.01
N LYS A 661 -20.85 -18.72 9.18
CA LYS A 661 -22.23 -18.87 9.66
C LYS A 661 -22.94 -17.53 9.80
N GLN A 662 -22.28 -16.54 10.40
CA GLN A 662 -22.86 -15.21 10.61
C GLN A 662 -23.14 -14.50 9.29
N LEU A 663 -22.18 -14.45 8.37
CA LEU A 663 -22.36 -13.81 7.06
C LEU A 663 -23.42 -14.53 6.20
N THR A 664 -23.46 -15.86 6.25
CA THR A 664 -24.48 -16.67 5.57
C THR A 664 -25.89 -16.42 6.14
N SER A 665 -25.99 -16.18 7.45
CA SER A 665 -27.29 -15.83 8.07
C SER A 665 -27.79 -14.45 7.62
N ILE A 666 -26.86 -13.49 7.46
CA ILE A 666 -27.17 -12.11 7.07
C ILE A 666 -27.49 -12.01 5.59
N SER A 667 -26.84 -12.83 4.75
CA SER A 667 -27.15 -12.87 3.33
C SER A 667 -28.56 -13.38 3.03
N ARG A 668 -29.18 -14.09 3.97
CA ARG A 668 -30.53 -14.69 3.90
C ARG A 668 -31.54 -13.93 4.78
N ARG A 669 -31.78 -12.64 4.54
CA ARG A 669 -32.81 -11.88 5.29
C ARG A 669 -34.23 -12.19 4.79
N ARG A 670 -35.18 -12.33 5.73
CA ARG A 670 -36.63 -12.44 5.47
C ARG A 670 -37.21 -11.06 5.11
N ARG A 671 -38.13 -11.00 4.15
CA ARG A 671 -38.89 -9.78 3.86
C ARG A 671 -39.60 -9.28 5.13
N PRO A 672 -39.50 -8.00 5.49
CA PRO A 672 -40.53 -7.36 6.31
C PRO A 672 -41.76 -7.16 5.42
N ASN A 673 -42.89 -7.74 5.78
CA ASN A 673 -44.21 -7.59 5.16
C ASN A 673 -44.43 -8.20 3.77
N GLY A 674 -44.95 -9.43 3.78
CA GLY A 674 -45.91 -9.91 2.79
C GLY A 674 -46.89 -10.80 3.54
N TYR A 675 -48.18 -10.47 3.45
CA TYR A 675 -49.32 -11.20 4.00
C TYR A 675 -49.10 -12.72 3.96
N GLU A 676 -49.40 -13.42 5.06
CA GLU A 676 -49.28 -14.88 5.15
C GLU A 676 -50.15 -15.57 4.09
N SER A 677 -49.55 -15.86 2.93
CA SER A 677 -50.00 -16.94 2.07
C SER A 677 -49.00 -18.07 2.21
N SER A 678 -49.47 -19.13 2.83
CA SER A 678 -48.79 -20.41 2.94
C SER A 678 -48.21 -20.86 1.59
N LYS A 679 -46.97 -21.38 1.63
CA LYS A 679 -46.24 -22.07 0.55
C LYS A 679 -45.58 -21.18 -0.53
N SER A 680 -44.56 -20.40 -0.17
CA SER A 680 -43.34 -20.27 -0.99
C SER A 680 -42.14 -19.80 -0.15
N ASN A 681 -41.04 -20.56 -0.17
CA ASN A 681 -39.77 -20.25 0.48
C ASN A 681 -38.98 -19.18 -0.29
N ASN A 682 -39.57 -18.01 -0.55
CA ASN A 682 -38.88 -16.93 -1.27
C ASN A 682 -38.06 -16.05 -0.29
N LEU A 683 -36.97 -16.61 0.24
CA LEU A 683 -35.90 -15.80 0.85
C LEU A 683 -35.18 -15.05 -0.26
N GLN A 684 -35.13 -13.72 -0.17
CA GLN A 684 -34.33 -12.92 -1.09
C GLN A 684 -32.86 -13.00 -0.66
N LYS A 685 -32.02 -13.60 -1.50
CA LYS A 685 -30.58 -13.71 -1.28
C LYS A 685 -29.94 -12.34 -1.58
N LEU A 686 -29.34 -11.71 -0.58
CA LEU A 686 -28.68 -10.40 -0.73
C LEU A 686 -27.33 -10.53 -1.46
N PHE A 687 -26.57 -11.58 -1.14
CA PHE A 687 -25.28 -11.93 -1.73
C PHE A 687 -24.93 -13.40 -1.43
N ASP A 688 -23.97 -13.95 -2.17
CA ASP A 688 -23.53 -15.33 -2.02
C ASP A 688 -22.24 -15.37 -1.20
N VAL A 689 -22.18 -16.22 -0.17
CA VAL A 689 -20.97 -16.43 0.63
C VAL A 689 -20.41 -17.80 0.27
N VAL A 690 -19.14 -17.83 -0.14
CA VAL A 690 -18.40 -19.05 -0.50
C VAL A 690 -17.18 -19.12 0.39
N GLU A 691 -17.05 -20.22 1.12
CA GLU A 691 -15.82 -20.55 1.84
C GLU A 691 -14.80 -21.12 0.84
N VAL A 692 -13.64 -20.49 0.74
CA VAL A 692 -12.57 -20.93 -0.16
C VAL A 692 -11.85 -22.10 0.50
N LYS A 693 -11.82 -23.25 -0.16
CA LYS A 693 -11.02 -24.39 0.27
C LYS A 693 -9.61 -24.30 -0.31
N ASN A 694 -8.64 -24.74 0.46
CA ASN A 694 -7.24 -24.77 0.07
C ASN A 694 -7.07 -25.56 -1.23
N ASN A 695 -6.32 -24.99 -2.19
CA ASN A 695 -6.01 -25.57 -3.51
C ASN A 695 -7.22 -25.94 -4.36
N GLN A 696 -8.42 -25.40 -4.05
CA GLN A 696 -9.60 -25.59 -4.88
C GLN A 696 -9.89 -24.33 -5.68
N GLU A 697 -10.00 -24.49 -7.00
CA GLU A 697 -10.41 -23.43 -7.92
C GLU A 697 -11.88 -23.08 -7.69
N VAL A 698 -12.15 -21.80 -7.46
CA VAL A 698 -13.50 -21.25 -7.34
C VAL A 698 -13.80 -20.45 -8.60
N GLU A 699 -14.55 -21.08 -9.50
CA GLU A 699 -15.02 -20.44 -10.73
C GLU A 699 -16.19 -19.50 -10.44
N ILE A 700 -16.06 -18.26 -10.91
CA ILE A 700 -17.10 -17.25 -10.83
C ILE A 700 -17.59 -16.97 -12.24
N ASP A 701 -18.64 -17.72 -12.61
CA ASP A 701 -19.39 -17.48 -13.84
C ASP A 701 -20.41 -16.36 -13.59
N ASP A 702 -19.94 -15.12 -13.64
CA ASP A 702 -20.78 -13.93 -13.69
C ASP A 702 -20.83 -13.45 -15.14
N SER A 703 -21.46 -14.24 -16.03
CA SER A 703 -21.84 -13.80 -17.37
C SER A 703 -22.98 -12.76 -17.28
N VAL A 704 -22.69 -11.61 -16.67
CA VAL A 704 -23.53 -10.43 -16.90
C VAL A 704 -23.17 -10.00 -18.31
N ALA A 705 -24.11 -10.13 -19.25
CA ALA A 705 -24.01 -9.47 -20.53
C ALA A 705 -24.07 -7.95 -20.28
N ALA A 706 -22.93 -7.38 -19.88
CA ALA A 706 -22.75 -5.96 -19.80
C ALA A 706 -22.57 -5.47 -21.23
N LEU A 707 -23.64 -4.88 -21.76
CA LEU A 707 -23.63 -4.23 -23.06
C LEU A 707 -23.31 -2.76 -22.81
N GLU A 708 -22.20 -2.31 -23.35
CA GLU A 708 -21.91 -0.88 -23.44
C GLU A 708 -22.75 -0.32 -24.58
N ILE A 709 -23.75 0.50 -24.23
CA ILE A 709 -24.64 1.13 -25.20
C ILE A 709 -24.32 2.63 -25.23
N LEU A 710 -23.92 3.12 -26.40
CA LEU A 710 -23.61 4.54 -26.60
C LEU A 710 -24.92 5.32 -26.80
N LEU A 711 -25.12 6.39 -26.05
CA LEU A 711 -26.30 7.24 -26.19
C LEU A 711 -26.10 8.22 -27.35
N ASP A 712 -27.05 8.25 -28.29
CA ASP A 712 -27.07 9.21 -29.39
C ASP A 712 -27.21 10.66 -28.87
N ASP A 713 -26.56 11.62 -29.53
CA ASP A 713 -26.55 13.04 -29.13
C ASP A 713 -27.97 13.62 -29.12
N SER A 714 -28.82 13.15 -30.04
CA SER A 714 -30.25 13.49 -30.07
C SER A 714 -30.98 13.09 -28.79
N ILE A 715 -30.64 11.94 -28.17
CA ILE A 715 -31.23 11.54 -26.88
C ILE A 715 -30.69 12.45 -25.77
N MET A 716 -29.38 12.71 -25.77
CA MET A 716 -28.71 13.54 -24.76
C MET A 716 -29.31 14.94 -24.65
N GLU A 717 -29.65 15.56 -25.78
CA GLU A 717 -30.31 16.87 -25.81
C GLU A 717 -31.75 16.86 -25.25
N HIS A 718 -32.46 15.74 -25.39
CA HIS A 718 -33.86 15.60 -24.96
C HIS A 718 -34.01 15.02 -23.54
N LEU A 719 -32.91 14.77 -22.83
CA LEU A 719 -32.90 14.28 -21.45
C LEU A 719 -33.48 15.29 -20.47
N LYS A 720 -34.68 14.99 -19.95
CA LYS A 720 -35.30 15.78 -18.87
C LYS A 720 -34.82 15.30 -17.51
N TRP A 721 -33.75 15.91 -17.01
CA TRP A 721 -33.24 15.66 -15.67
C TRP A 721 -34.19 16.17 -14.58
N GLN A 722 -34.72 15.25 -13.79
CA GLN A 722 -35.50 15.52 -12.58
C GLN A 722 -34.59 15.35 -11.36
N LYS A 723 -34.45 16.41 -10.55
CA LYS A 723 -33.67 16.35 -9.30
C LYS A 723 -34.52 15.72 -8.19
N ILE A 724 -33.91 14.81 -7.44
CA ILE A 724 -34.55 14.12 -6.31
C ILE A 724 -33.83 14.51 -5.01
N SER A 725 -34.55 14.45 -3.89
CA SER A 725 -33.99 14.59 -2.55
C SER A 725 -32.76 13.68 -2.35
N GLY A 726 -31.65 14.26 -1.89
CA GLY A 726 -30.37 13.56 -1.71
C GLY A 726 -29.29 13.86 -2.76
N GLY A 727 -29.53 14.78 -3.70
CA GLY A 727 -28.51 15.26 -4.65
C GLY A 727 -28.37 14.41 -5.91
N PHE A 728 -29.26 13.44 -6.12
CA PHE A 728 -29.31 12.61 -7.32
C PHE A 728 -30.21 13.25 -8.39
N SER A 729 -29.86 13.06 -9.65
CA SER A 729 -30.67 13.45 -10.82
C SER A 729 -31.07 12.21 -11.60
N ILE A 730 -32.35 12.10 -11.96
CA ILE A 730 -32.89 10.99 -12.73
C ILE A 730 -33.46 11.53 -14.03
N ALA A 731 -33.20 10.82 -15.13
CA ALA A 731 -33.88 11.05 -16.39
C ALA A 731 -34.30 9.70 -16.98
N GLN A 732 -35.45 9.69 -17.65
CA GLN A 732 -35.94 8.52 -18.35
C GLN A 732 -35.36 8.51 -19.77
N VAL A 733 -34.77 7.37 -20.14
CA VAL A 733 -34.26 7.15 -21.50
C VAL A 733 -35.02 5.98 -22.11
N ILE A 734 -35.56 6.19 -23.30
CA ILE A 734 -36.19 5.15 -24.11
C ILE A 734 -35.66 5.34 -25.54
N GLY A 735 -35.14 4.28 -26.13
CA GLY A 735 -34.60 4.30 -27.48
C GLY A 735 -34.57 2.92 -28.12
N THR A 736 -34.36 2.88 -29.43
CA THR A 736 -34.12 1.64 -30.18
C THR A 736 -32.63 1.36 -30.21
N VAL A 737 -32.23 0.12 -29.94
CA VAL A 737 -30.83 -0.29 -29.99
C VAL A 737 -30.46 -0.62 -31.44
N VAL A 738 -29.39 0.01 -31.93
CA VAL A 738 -28.92 -0.04 -33.32
C VAL A 738 -27.40 -0.27 -33.32
N ASN A 739 -26.81 -0.81 -34.38
CA ASN A 739 -25.34 -0.89 -34.50
C ASN A 739 -24.74 0.50 -34.80
N VAL A 740 -23.60 0.82 -34.21
CA VAL A 740 -22.96 2.15 -34.29
C VAL A 740 -22.62 2.57 -35.73
N GLU A 741 -22.37 1.62 -36.64
CA GLU A 741 -22.16 1.91 -38.07
C GLU A 741 -23.39 2.57 -38.74
N GLU A 742 -24.61 2.29 -38.29
CA GLU A 742 -25.85 2.92 -38.82
C GLU A 742 -26.13 4.30 -38.23
N ILE A 743 -25.43 4.67 -37.15
CA ILE A 743 -25.54 5.99 -36.51
C ILE A 743 -24.70 7.00 -37.29
N GLU A 744 -23.43 6.66 -37.59
CA GLU A 744 -22.52 7.54 -38.36
C GLU A 744 -22.98 7.76 -39.82
N GLU A 745 -23.62 6.79 -40.47
CA GLU A 745 -24.12 6.92 -41.85
C GLU A 745 -25.33 7.88 -42.00
N ASN A 746 -26.08 8.14 -40.92
CA ASN A 746 -27.26 9.01 -40.97
C ASN A 746 -26.93 10.47 -40.63
N ASP A 747 -25.96 10.73 -39.76
CA ASP A 747 -25.49 12.11 -39.50
C ASP A 747 -24.77 12.71 -40.71
N ALA A 748 -24.08 11.87 -41.50
CA ALA A 748 -23.53 12.25 -42.79
C ALA A 748 -24.59 12.56 -43.86
N LYS A 749 -25.82 12.04 -43.71
CA LYS A 749 -26.96 12.31 -44.63
C LYS A 749 -27.85 13.46 -44.15
N ALA A 750 -27.95 13.71 -42.84
CA ALA A 750 -28.73 14.81 -42.27
C ALA A 750 -28.09 16.19 -42.54
N SER A 751 -26.77 16.25 -42.71
CA SER A 751 -26.05 17.49 -43.03
C SER A 751 -26.13 17.92 -44.51
N VAL A 752 -26.78 17.15 -45.39
CA VAL A 752 -26.83 17.42 -46.85
C VAL A 752 -28.22 17.82 -47.36
N VAL A 753 -29.26 17.86 -46.52
CA VAL A 753 -30.67 18.00 -46.99
C VAL A 753 -31.28 19.40 -46.82
N ASP A 754 -30.68 20.33 -46.08
CA ASP A 754 -31.18 21.71 -46.01
C ASP A 754 -30.55 22.61 -47.08
N THR A 755 -31.04 22.51 -48.33
CA THR A 755 -31.34 23.64 -49.24
C THR A 755 -31.66 23.15 -50.66
N ALA A 756 -32.88 22.65 -50.88
CA ALA A 756 -33.48 22.66 -52.21
C ALA A 756 -35.01 22.50 -52.13
N THR A 757 -35.75 23.60 -52.34
CA THR A 757 -36.75 23.78 -53.43
C THR A 757 -37.72 24.92 -53.12
N SER A 758 -37.71 25.96 -53.96
CA SER A 758 -38.94 26.50 -54.58
C SER A 758 -38.58 27.39 -55.77
N ASP A 759 -39.24 27.11 -56.89
CA ASP A 759 -38.94 27.45 -58.27
C ASP A 759 -39.25 28.89 -58.75
N LYS A 760 -38.76 29.14 -59.98
CA LYS A 760 -39.19 30.09 -61.05
C LYS A 760 -38.45 31.44 -61.05
N GLU A 761 -37.96 32.00 -62.16
CA GLU A 761 -38.24 31.88 -63.61
C GLU A 761 -37.13 32.66 -64.38
N GLY A 762 -36.83 32.32 -65.64
CA GLY A 762 -36.39 33.29 -66.66
C GLY A 762 -34.88 33.47 -66.99
N ASP A 763 -34.47 32.84 -68.10
CA ASP A 763 -33.72 33.42 -69.25
C ASP A 763 -32.49 34.36 -69.12
N VAL A 764 -31.39 33.90 -69.77
CA VAL A 764 -30.57 34.60 -70.80
C VAL A 764 -29.40 35.54 -70.39
N LYS A 765 -28.19 35.08 -70.77
CA LYS A 765 -26.97 35.77 -71.30
C LYS A 765 -26.13 36.75 -70.45
N MET A 766 -24.82 36.42 -70.42
CA MET A 766 -23.63 37.25 -70.72
C MET A 766 -23.63 38.74 -70.36
N ILE A 767 -22.60 39.20 -69.61
CA ILE A 767 -21.55 40.17 -70.02
C ILE A 767 -20.65 40.51 -68.81
N LYS A 768 -19.38 40.81 -69.16
CA LYS A 768 -18.20 41.17 -68.35
C LYS A 768 -18.27 42.57 -67.71
N GLU A 769 -17.19 42.87 -66.97
CA GLU A 769 -16.65 44.18 -66.52
C GLU A 769 -17.15 44.58 -65.13
N GLY A 770 -16.34 45.05 -64.18
CA GLY A 770 -14.93 45.43 -64.15
C GLY A 770 -14.70 46.27 -62.88
N GLU A 771 -13.54 46.05 -62.24
CA GLU A 771 -12.73 47.01 -61.47
C GLU A 771 -13.22 47.65 -60.14
N GLU A 772 -12.37 47.42 -59.12
CA GLU A 772 -11.74 48.38 -58.19
C GLU A 772 -12.63 49.18 -57.20
N ASN A 773 -12.42 49.00 -55.89
CA ASN A 773 -11.32 49.65 -55.16
C ASN A 773 -11.27 49.30 -53.66
N GLU A 774 -10.07 49.51 -53.13
CA GLU A 774 -9.51 49.21 -51.83
C GLU A 774 -10.18 49.93 -50.64
N GLU A 775 -10.11 49.34 -49.45
CA GLU A 775 -9.43 49.99 -48.31
C GLU A 775 -9.07 48.97 -47.22
N GLU A 776 -7.80 49.03 -46.83
CA GLU A 776 -7.08 48.20 -45.89
C GLU A 776 -7.53 48.41 -44.43
N LYS A 777 -7.38 47.35 -43.61
CA LYS A 777 -6.58 47.42 -42.37
C LYS A 777 -6.23 46.02 -41.86
N ASP A 778 -4.98 45.66 -42.10
CA ASP A 778 -4.20 44.62 -41.41
C ASP A 778 -3.99 44.96 -39.93
N VAL A 779 -4.06 43.93 -39.06
CA VAL A 779 -2.96 43.48 -38.17
C VAL A 779 -3.19 41.98 -37.83
N THR A 780 -2.56 41.11 -38.62
CA THR A 780 -1.77 39.87 -38.33
C THR A 780 -2.06 39.05 -37.05
N SER A 781 -2.48 37.77 -37.13
CA SER A 781 -1.69 36.52 -37.40
C SER A 781 -0.76 36.16 -36.22
N ASP A 782 -0.58 34.94 -35.69
CA ASP A 782 -0.66 33.56 -36.19
C ASP A 782 -0.83 32.57 -35.02
N ASN A 783 -1.50 31.44 -35.26
CA ASN A 783 -0.94 30.09 -35.14
C ASN A 783 -2.05 29.03 -35.17
N LYS A 784 -2.27 28.48 -36.37
CA LYS A 784 -2.81 27.12 -36.57
C LYS A 784 -1.61 26.17 -36.61
N GLU A 785 -1.54 25.23 -35.70
CA GLU A 785 -1.06 23.87 -35.99
C GLU A 785 -1.34 22.93 -34.80
N ALA A 786 -1.61 21.68 -35.15
CA ALA A 786 -1.71 20.49 -34.29
C ALA A 786 -3.03 20.24 -33.54
N GLU A 787 -3.97 19.58 -34.23
CA GLU A 787 -4.75 18.48 -33.63
C GLU A 787 -5.37 17.60 -34.74
N SER A 788 -4.53 16.78 -35.38
CA SER A 788 -5.01 15.56 -36.04
C SER A 788 -3.92 14.50 -35.94
N LYS A 789 -4.04 13.60 -34.96
CA LYS A 789 -3.49 12.24 -34.97
C LYS A 789 -3.89 11.54 -33.67
N THR A 790 -4.91 10.69 -33.77
CA THR A 790 -5.06 9.37 -33.12
C THR A 790 -6.52 8.92 -33.25
N LYS A 791 -6.94 8.64 -34.48
CA LYS A 791 -7.95 7.58 -34.71
C LYS A 791 -7.17 6.47 -35.39
N ASP A 792 -6.92 5.39 -34.67
CA ASP A 792 -6.93 4.05 -35.26
C ASP A 792 -6.84 2.95 -34.19
N LEU A 793 -7.72 1.96 -34.41
CA LEU A 793 -7.81 0.61 -33.85
C LEU A 793 -8.64 0.43 -32.55
N VAL A 794 -9.95 0.68 -32.68
CA VAL A 794 -10.98 0.04 -31.87
C VAL A 794 -11.56 -1.12 -32.68
N ILE A 795 -11.31 -2.35 -32.25
CA ILE A 795 -12.19 -3.48 -32.53
C ILE A 795 -13.32 -3.35 -31.50
N ASN A 796 -14.56 -3.09 -31.92
CA ASN A 796 -15.77 -3.61 -31.26
C ASN A 796 -17.04 -3.21 -32.03
N ASN A 797 -17.89 -4.20 -32.26
CA ASN A 797 -19.27 -4.06 -32.69
C ASN A 797 -20.07 -3.25 -31.64
N GLY A 798 -19.99 -1.91 -31.71
CA GLY A 798 -20.67 -1.02 -30.78
C GLY A 798 -22.18 -1.03 -31.05
N MET A 799 -22.98 -1.14 -29.98
CA MET A 799 -24.43 -0.91 -30.02
C MET A 799 -24.69 0.53 -29.54
N GLY A 800 -25.49 1.30 -30.26
CA GLY A 800 -25.94 2.62 -29.86
C GLY A 800 -27.46 2.69 -29.67
N LEU A 801 -27.92 3.63 -28.85
CA LEU A 801 -29.32 3.85 -28.55
C LEU A 801 -29.82 5.08 -29.31
N LYS A 802 -30.71 4.88 -30.28
CA LYS A 802 -31.30 5.94 -31.11
C LYS A 802 -32.67 6.36 -30.59
N ALA A 803 -33.01 7.64 -30.75
CA ALA A 803 -34.33 8.16 -30.44
C ALA A 803 -35.42 7.44 -31.27
N ILE A 804 -36.55 7.15 -30.65
CA ILE A 804 -37.67 6.46 -31.29
C ILE A 804 -38.33 7.38 -32.33
N SER A 805 -38.48 6.92 -33.58
CA SER A 805 -39.22 7.65 -34.62
C SER A 805 -40.69 7.85 -34.23
N GLU A 806 -41.27 9.00 -34.56
CA GLU A 806 -42.64 9.43 -34.19
C GLU A 806 -43.76 8.40 -34.44
N ALA A 807 -43.59 7.49 -35.40
CA ALA A 807 -44.53 6.41 -35.70
C ALA A 807 -44.64 5.34 -34.60
N SER A 808 -43.58 5.16 -33.80
CA SER A 808 -43.48 4.11 -32.77
C SER A 808 -43.85 4.62 -31.37
N SER A 809 -43.86 5.94 -31.16
CA SER A 809 -44.31 6.58 -29.91
C SER A 809 -45.82 6.41 -29.68
N GLN A 810 -46.61 6.29 -30.76
CA GLN A 810 -48.06 6.06 -30.67
C GLN A 810 -48.42 4.66 -30.13
N LEU A 811 -47.50 3.69 -30.19
CA LEU A 811 -47.70 2.32 -29.70
C LEU A 811 -47.36 2.14 -28.21
N MET A 812 -46.78 3.14 -27.54
CA MET A 812 -46.31 3.03 -26.14
C MET A 812 -47.25 3.57 -25.06
N ASN A 813 -48.51 3.90 -25.37
CA ASN A 813 -49.53 4.17 -24.35
C ASN A 813 -49.92 2.93 -23.49
N ILE A 814 -49.14 1.86 -23.55
CA ILE A 814 -49.34 0.62 -22.79
C ILE A 814 -48.26 0.52 -21.71
N ARG A 815 -48.36 1.38 -20.68
CA ARG A 815 -47.94 1.07 -19.30
C ARG A 815 -48.71 1.98 -18.34
N HIS A 816 -49.54 1.34 -17.53
CA HIS A 816 -50.36 1.93 -16.49
C HIS A 816 -49.48 2.56 -15.39
N THR A 817 -49.93 3.72 -14.89
CA THR A 817 -49.43 4.48 -13.71
C THR A 817 -47.97 4.95 -13.76
N PRO A 818 -47.70 6.28 -13.69
CA PRO A 818 -46.34 6.80 -13.63
C PRO A 818 -45.65 6.29 -12.35
N LEU A 819 -44.45 5.72 -12.50
CA LEU A 819 -43.64 5.23 -11.39
C LEU A 819 -42.99 6.42 -10.70
N ALA A 820 -43.34 6.65 -9.42
CA ALA A 820 -42.69 7.66 -8.61
C ALA A 820 -41.39 7.10 -8.00
N ILE A 821 -40.27 7.75 -8.27
CA ILE A 821 -38.93 7.40 -7.78
C ILE A 821 -38.43 8.55 -6.90
N GLY A 822 -38.05 8.25 -5.65
CA GLY A 822 -37.48 9.23 -4.72
C GLY A 822 -37.97 9.04 -3.29
N ASP A 823 -37.27 9.66 -2.33
CA ASP A 823 -37.62 9.62 -0.91
C ASP A 823 -38.20 10.96 -0.46
N ILE A 824 -39.43 10.96 0.07
CA ILE A 824 -40.02 12.16 0.68
C ILE A 824 -39.46 12.34 2.09
N ARG A 825 -38.67 13.40 2.29
CA ARG A 825 -38.10 13.75 3.59
C ARG A 825 -38.94 14.82 4.28
N LEU A 826 -39.75 14.39 5.25
CA LEU A 826 -40.62 15.30 6.02
C LEU A 826 -39.85 16.42 6.74
N LYS A 827 -38.58 16.20 7.09
CA LYS A 827 -37.72 17.24 7.68
C LYS A 827 -37.46 18.38 6.70
N GLU A 828 -37.17 18.08 5.43
CA GLU A 828 -36.96 19.08 4.38
C GLU A 828 -38.24 19.90 4.13
N LEU A 829 -39.41 19.25 4.17
CA LEU A 829 -40.70 19.95 4.08
C LEU A 829 -40.94 20.88 5.27
N LYS A 830 -40.64 20.44 6.50
CA LYS A 830 -40.75 21.28 7.69
C LYS A 830 -39.82 22.49 7.61
N ASP A 831 -38.55 22.26 7.27
CA ASP A 831 -37.54 23.32 7.18
C ASP A 831 -37.94 24.32 6.09
N PHE A 832 -38.50 23.88 4.96
CA PHE A 832 -39.01 24.76 3.91
C PHE A 832 -40.11 25.70 4.41
N TYR A 833 -41.20 25.17 4.98
CA TYR A 833 -42.32 25.98 5.47
C TYR A 833 -41.97 26.79 6.73
N SER A 834 -40.91 26.43 7.46
CA SER A 834 -40.40 27.19 8.61
C SER A 834 -39.41 28.30 8.23
N THR A 835 -38.76 28.21 7.05
CA THR A 835 -37.65 29.10 6.64
C THR A 835 -38.04 30.06 5.51
N PHE A 836 -38.96 29.68 4.61
CA PHE A 836 -39.42 30.56 3.53
C PHE A 836 -40.41 31.62 4.05
N ASN A 837 -39.86 32.77 4.46
CA ASN A 837 -40.55 33.93 5.00
C ASN A 837 -40.87 35.02 3.93
N GLU A 838 -40.86 34.67 2.64
CA GLU A 838 -41.21 35.62 1.58
C GLU A 838 -42.67 35.44 1.18
N VAL A 839 -43.43 36.54 1.30
CA VAL A 839 -44.87 36.70 0.99
C VAL A 839 -45.83 36.36 2.16
N GLY A 840 -45.69 37.06 3.29
CA GLY A 840 -46.82 37.53 4.11
C GLY A 840 -47.78 36.50 4.74
N VAL A 841 -47.51 35.20 4.67
CA VAL A 841 -48.30 34.14 5.31
C VAL A 841 -47.37 33.29 6.17
N ASN A 842 -47.50 33.40 7.48
CA ASN A 842 -46.73 32.58 8.43
C ASN A 842 -47.30 31.16 8.46
N HIS A 843 -46.64 30.22 7.78
CA HIS A 843 -46.98 28.81 7.88
C HIS A 843 -46.28 28.17 9.09
N THR A 844 -47.06 27.56 9.97
CA THR A 844 -46.61 26.83 11.16
C THR A 844 -46.52 25.34 10.84
N ALA A 845 -45.30 24.80 10.75
CA ALA A 845 -45.07 23.38 10.45
C ALA A 845 -44.53 22.64 11.68
N GLU A 846 -45.33 21.74 12.25
CA GLU A 846 -45.01 21.00 13.47
C GLU A 846 -45.12 19.48 13.28
N PHE A 847 -44.22 18.73 13.91
CA PHE A 847 -44.33 17.26 13.99
C PHE A 847 -45.23 16.89 15.16
N LYS A 848 -46.29 16.11 14.92
CA LYS A 848 -47.23 15.66 15.97
C LYS A 848 -47.01 14.20 16.43
N GLY A 849 -45.86 13.61 16.12
CA GLY A 849 -45.55 12.20 16.43
C GLY A 849 -45.95 11.24 15.30
N GLU A 850 -45.48 9.98 15.37
CA GLU A 850 -45.82 8.88 14.44
C GLU A 850 -45.55 9.16 12.94
N GLY A 851 -44.55 9.98 12.62
CA GLY A 851 -44.25 10.33 11.22
C GLY A 851 -45.30 11.23 10.55
N THR A 852 -46.01 12.04 11.35
CA THR A 852 -46.99 13.01 10.87
C THR A 852 -46.45 14.44 10.97
N LEU A 853 -46.43 15.16 9.84
CA LEU A 853 -46.14 16.59 9.74
C LEU A 853 -47.45 17.36 9.56
N VAL A 854 -47.71 18.35 10.39
CA VAL A 854 -48.91 19.20 10.31
C VAL A 854 -48.50 20.62 9.95
N ILE A 855 -49.18 21.19 8.95
CA ILE A 855 -48.98 22.56 8.47
C ILE A 855 -50.25 23.37 8.76
N ASP A 856 -50.10 24.47 9.51
CA ASP A 856 -51.17 25.41 9.90
C ASP A 856 -52.38 24.81 10.60
N ASN A 857 -52.23 23.63 11.20
CA ASN A 857 -53.35 22.82 11.71
C ASN A 857 -54.45 22.54 10.67
N LYS A 858 -54.17 22.73 9.37
CA LYS A 858 -55.14 22.56 8.27
C LYS A 858 -54.81 21.37 7.36
N ILE A 859 -53.53 21.04 7.22
CA ILE A 859 -53.04 19.96 6.37
C ILE A 859 -52.15 19.06 7.21
N CYS A 860 -52.32 17.75 7.06
CA CYS A 860 -51.43 16.76 7.65
C CYS A 860 -50.86 15.85 6.58
N ILE A 861 -49.55 15.59 6.69
CA ILE A 861 -48.82 14.65 5.86
C ILE A 861 -48.44 13.49 6.78
N ARG A 862 -49.04 12.32 6.55
CA ARG A 862 -48.83 11.11 7.35
C ARG A 862 -48.07 10.08 6.54
N LYS A 863 -47.01 9.52 7.11
CA LYS A 863 -46.33 8.33 6.56
C LYS A 863 -47.12 7.08 6.95
N ILE A 864 -47.65 6.34 5.97
CA ILE A 864 -48.41 5.10 6.20
C ILE A 864 -47.50 3.88 6.14
N SER A 865 -46.53 3.87 5.21
CA SER A 865 -45.57 2.77 5.00
C SER A 865 -44.21 3.32 4.54
N GLU A 866 -43.20 2.47 4.32
CA GLU A 866 -41.99 2.88 3.61
C GLU A 866 -42.32 3.16 2.13
N GLY A 867 -42.47 4.44 1.79
CA GLY A 867 -42.75 4.90 0.42
C GLY A 867 -44.14 5.52 0.26
N ASP A 868 -45.11 5.16 1.10
CA ASP A 868 -46.47 5.71 1.02
C ASP A 868 -46.69 6.86 2.02
N PHE A 869 -46.95 8.05 1.47
CA PHE A 869 -47.33 9.24 2.22
C PHE A 869 -48.72 9.68 1.79
N VAL A 870 -49.56 10.02 2.77
CA VAL A 870 -50.89 10.58 2.52
C VAL A 870 -50.93 12.01 2.99
N VAL A 871 -51.37 12.89 2.09
CA VAL A 871 -51.65 14.30 2.38
C VAL A 871 -53.15 14.43 2.61
N GLU A 872 -53.58 14.62 3.85
CA GLU A 872 -54.98 14.86 4.22
C GLU A 872 -55.17 16.34 4.58
N GLY A 873 -56.20 16.99 4.04
CA GLY A 873 -56.52 18.38 4.36
C GLY A 873 -57.77 18.88 3.62
N SER A 874 -58.29 20.02 4.04
CA SER A 874 -59.37 20.72 3.32
C SER A 874 -58.86 21.23 1.97
N ALA A 875 -59.70 21.22 0.93
CA ALA A 875 -59.36 21.78 -0.38
C ALA A 875 -59.16 23.30 -0.29
N CYS A 876 -57.92 23.73 -0.07
CA CYS A 876 -57.48 25.13 0.00
C CYS A 876 -56.22 25.33 -0.86
N THR A 877 -55.84 26.58 -1.13
CA THR A 877 -54.63 26.91 -1.93
C THR A 877 -53.38 26.24 -1.35
N LEU A 878 -53.25 26.26 -0.03
CA LEU A 878 -52.16 25.60 0.70
C LEU A 878 -52.13 24.07 0.47
N PHE A 879 -53.28 23.41 0.31
CA PHE A 879 -53.31 21.96 0.03
C PHE A 879 -52.72 21.64 -1.33
N TYR A 880 -53.03 22.45 -2.35
CA TYR A 880 -52.48 22.27 -3.68
C TYR A 880 -50.98 22.58 -3.74
N GLU A 881 -50.53 23.59 -3.00
CA GLU A 881 -49.12 23.95 -2.88
C GLU A 881 -48.28 22.87 -2.18
N VAL A 882 -48.77 22.37 -1.04
CA VAL A 882 -48.13 21.26 -0.31
C VAL A 882 -48.08 20.01 -1.18
N ARG A 883 -49.18 19.69 -1.88
CA ARG A 883 -49.24 18.55 -2.80
C ARG A 883 -48.26 18.69 -3.95
N GLU A 884 -48.14 19.88 -4.54
CA GLU A 884 -47.19 20.15 -5.63
C GLU A 884 -45.74 20.04 -5.14
N LYS A 885 -45.44 20.51 -3.92
CA LYS A 885 -44.10 20.41 -3.36
C LYS A 885 -43.70 18.96 -3.04
N VAL A 886 -44.61 18.18 -2.46
CA VAL A 886 -44.42 16.74 -2.25
C VAL A 886 -44.22 16.03 -3.59
N ARG A 887 -44.99 16.42 -4.62
CA ARG A 887 -44.84 15.92 -5.98
C ARG A 887 -43.45 16.23 -6.55
N ASN A 888 -42.94 17.43 -6.35
CA ASN A 888 -41.61 17.85 -6.84
C ASN A 888 -40.43 17.19 -6.11
N MET A 889 -40.65 16.53 -4.96
CA MET A 889 -39.63 15.71 -4.29
C MET A 889 -39.48 14.31 -4.92
N LEU A 890 -40.44 13.91 -5.76
CA LEU A 890 -40.46 12.64 -6.46
C LEU A 890 -40.21 12.87 -7.95
N ALA A 891 -39.39 12.03 -8.56
CA ALA A 891 -39.33 11.93 -10.01
C ALA A 891 -40.42 11.00 -10.51
N TYR A 892 -41.07 11.34 -11.63
CA TYR A 892 -42.07 10.48 -12.27
C TYR A 892 -41.50 9.94 -13.58
N VAL A 893 -41.55 8.61 -13.73
CA VAL A 893 -40.99 7.84 -14.86
C VAL A 893 -42.06 6.94 -15.48
#